data_AF-A0A139XX26-F1
#
_entry.id   AF-A0A139XX26-F1
#
_cell.length_a   1.000
_cell.length_b   1.000
_cell.length_c   1.000
_cell.angle_alpha   90.00
_cell.angle_beta   90.00
_cell.angle_gamma   90.00
#
_symmetry.space_group_name_H-M   'P 1'
#
loop_
_entity.id
_entity.type
_entity.pdbx_description
1 polymer ?
#
loop_
_entity_poly.entity_id
_entity_poly.type
_entity_poly.pdbx_seq_one_letter_code
_entity_poly.pdbx_strand_id
1 'polypeptide(L)'
;MALPAFEGVSPCVGGHRRVSPSGSSVRSLSHSSRLGCFFFAFCFLSVSLFSPLGAKAQVVGLDLGSEFVKVALVAAGRPIEILLNPASKRKTNNAVSFADEEKRELGDEGAAQAAKKPDRVFLHPNLLLGVNATDFGLVDVTADPDSAFLPLALKEKLLPSGYPHDYYPYRLFMDRRRHSVAVLAKDGVYLPAELLTASMLAFVKKLATQAAGVDNEKTLGCVISVPCRYTQRQRQALRDAVEIAGMHAVAFHHHSVTAAVQHALDLPTNTTATKLFYDVGSSTIDVGVVRFAPVQLPSKKEVLQVQLLACESMSGAGGHHVDLAIAEKMRGAFERRHGAGKSLLGVPRALKKLVKQAVMAKHVLSANKQTQFRVEGLHNDVDFHEPFERMHLEALLEEKGMLAKLKASLDATLSHAGLDLNDVDQVELLGGASRVPRVQQELGALMGAKDVGTHLNGDEAMATGAAFIAANSTATFRVKQLLLQDITPYEYLVKIDAVAEEDDPDAGVRRGDRVKKTKVLVGRHARFAQGSRTVSLRTTQDFQVELFEDDASLLKLAVTGVAEAAKKLEEEAQKKAEAESKTEKNGEVESETPERRLPKANLVFKVDGAGVLSFDRAYLTQDYFVYVPLPSTTTKATTTKESEGEETSTTTPAPAAKFKRLTKQVSDALAVEETQTLPLPLTSEERNALRKQLQEMEAADLRVHKLAEAMNRLEASIYAARGLLAEETVERVSLPETREELRKQLEADEEWIYDSAKAEGIEAVKKKLVALESVVEPMKKRAEELEARPKAIEKMEKALVDLVSRLEQIATKRPWVSEEKLASVRAFGQDVDAWWREKLASQQSKLDTEDPVFTKAEVLAKVKELGAAVKALENIPRPTTTTTTSPGEGKEPGEQKQEEKTEEKKQEEKNEEKKEEEKNEEKKEEKVEEEHKNREEL
;
A
#
# COMPACT_ATOMS: atom_id res chain seq x y z
N MET A 1 48.88 -23.69 19.75
CA MET A 1 49.69 -24.83 19.24
C MET A 1 50.16 -24.50 17.82
N ALA A 2 50.96 -25.37 17.20
CA ALA A 2 51.89 -25.00 16.12
C ALA A 2 51.26 -24.57 14.77
N LEU A 3 52.05 -23.76 14.05
CA LEU A 3 52.09 -23.52 12.59
C LEU A 3 52.57 -24.80 11.84
N PRO A 4 52.67 -24.88 10.48
CA PRO A 4 52.73 -23.81 9.45
C PRO A 4 51.75 -24.03 8.25
N ALA A 5 51.56 -23.19 7.23
CA ALA A 5 52.38 -22.19 6.49
C ALA A 5 53.41 -22.77 5.49
N PHE A 6 53.28 -22.45 4.20
CA PHE A 6 54.32 -22.66 3.18
C PHE A 6 54.11 -21.76 1.94
N GLU A 7 55.16 -21.04 1.57
CA GLU A 7 55.37 -20.42 0.25
C GLU A 7 55.94 -21.49 -0.71
N GLY A 8 55.99 -21.39 -2.04
CA GLY A 8 55.78 -20.26 -2.95
C GLY A 8 56.94 -20.22 -3.97
N VAL A 9 56.89 -21.04 -5.03
CA VAL A 9 57.96 -21.15 -6.04
C VAL A 9 57.40 -21.23 -7.47
N SER A 10 58.10 -20.57 -8.40
CA SER A 10 57.94 -20.57 -9.88
C SER A 10 59.38 -20.63 -10.49
N PRO A 11 59.66 -20.68 -11.82
CA PRO A 11 58.78 -20.40 -12.97
C PRO A 11 58.98 -21.27 -14.26
N CYS A 12 58.23 -20.94 -15.33
CA CYS A 12 58.51 -21.21 -16.77
C CYS A 12 58.48 -22.70 -17.24
N VAL A 13 58.29 -23.07 -18.52
CA VAL A 13 58.29 -22.36 -19.83
C VAL A 13 57.15 -22.88 -20.75
N GLY A 14 56.51 -22.00 -21.55
CA GLY A 14 56.17 -22.28 -22.96
C GLY A 14 54.75 -22.76 -23.34
N GLY A 15 54.19 -22.17 -24.41
CA GLY A 15 53.05 -22.75 -25.18
C GLY A 15 51.90 -21.78 -25.52
N HIS A 16 51.80 -21.40 -26.79
CA HIS A 16 50.78 -20.55 -27.43
C HIS A 16 49.30 -20.74 -26.99
N ARG A 17 48.36 -19.76 -27.11
CA ARG A 17 48.29 -18.57 -28.00
C ARG A 17 47.72 -17.32 -27.28
N ARG A 18 48.14 -16.13 -27.74
CA ARG A 18 47.41 -14.83 -27.61
C ARG A 18 46.49 -14.66 -28.85
N VAL A 19 45.57 -13.68 -28.99
CA VAL A 19 45.41 -12.36 -28.38
C VAL A 19 43.91 -11.97 -28.26
N SER A 20 43.62 -11.03 -27.37
CA SER A 20 42.43 -10.13 -27.39
C SER A 20 42.77 -8.87 -28.25
N PRO A 21 42.23 -7.63 -28.10
CA PRO A 21 41.00 -7.15 -27.44
C PRO A 21 40.18 -6.13 -28.30
N SER A 22 39.07 -5.62 -27.71
CA SER A 22 38.53 -4.23 -27.85
C SER A 22 38.04 -3.67 -29.21
N GLY A 23 37.02 -2.78 -29.16
CA GLY A 23 37.16 -1.47 -29.83
C GLY A 23 36.13 -1.01 -30.88
N SER A 24 34.97 -0.48 -30.43
CA SER A 24 34.34 0.80 -30.88
C SER A 24 33.88 1.06 -32.34
N SER A 25 32.91 1.99 -32.48
CA SER A 25 32.41 2.60 -33.75
C SER A 25 31.56 1.67 -34.65
N VAL A 26 30.76 2.10 -35.63
CA VAL A 26 30.88 3.19 -36.65
C VAL A 26 29.56 3.95 -36.90
N ARG A 27 29.62 5.18 -37.44
CA ARG A 27 28.49 5.98 -38.02
C ARG A 27 28.53 5.98 -39.56
N SER A 28 27.38 6.24 -40.23
CA SER A 28 27.26 6.60 -41.68
C SER A 28 27.46 5.40 -42.66
N LEU A 29 26.96 5.28 -43.92
CA LEU A 29 26.03 5.95 -44.88
C LEU A 29 25.59 4.83 -45.90
N SER A 30 24.58 4.90 -46.78
CA SER A 30 23.31 5.65 -46.88
C SER A 30 22.49 5.26 -48.14
N HIS A 31 21.19 5.63 -48.17
CA HIS A 31 20.32 5.79 -49.37
C HIS A 31 19.83 4.55 -50.17
N SER A 32 18.52 4.57 -50.49
CA SER A 32 17.79 3.83 -51.56
C SER A 32 17.82 2.28 -51.52
N SER A 33 16.72 1.55 -51.80
CA SER A 33 15.70 1.78 -52.84
C SER A 33 14.27 1.38 -52.42
N ARG A 34 13.31 1.36 -53.36
CA ARG A 34 11.86 1.09 -53.13
C ARG A 34 11.41 -0.23 -53.79
N LEU A 35 10.61 -1.01 -53.07
CA LEU A 35 9.42 -1.84 -53.44
C LEU A 35 9.34 -3.07 -52.51
N GLY A 36 8.13 -3.50 -52.12
CA GLY A 36 7.95 -4.69 -51.27
C GLY A 36 6.69 -4.71 -50.38
N CYS A 37 6.00 -3.58 -50.19
CA CYS A 37 4.71 -3.58 -49.49
C CYS A 37 3.60 -4.21 -50.36
N PHE A 38 3.14 -5.42 -50.03
CA PHE A 38 1.72 -5.81 -50.17
C PHE A 38 1.31 -7.14 -49.49
N PHE A 39 2.24 -8.01 -49.05
CA PHE A 39 1.91 -9.39 -48.63
C PHE A 39 2.05 -9.73 -47.13
N PHE A 40 2.29 -8.75 -46.25
CA PHE A 40 2.52 -8.98 -44.80
C PHE A 40 1.44 -8.38 -43.86
N ALA A 41 0.29 -7.97 -44.39
CA ALA A 41 -0.73 -7.24 -43.64
C ALA A 41 -1.77 -8.10 -42.89
N PHE A 42 -1.87 -9.41 -43.14
CA PHE A 42 -3.02 -10.22 -42.70
C PHE A 42 -2.78 -11.17 -41.51
N CYS A 43 -1.52 -11.42 -41.12
CA CYS A 43 -1.19 -12.38 -40.05
C CYS A 43 -0.98 -11.76 -38.66
N PHE A 44 -1.12 -10.44 -38.51
CA PHE A 44 -0.91 -9.73 -37.24
C PHE A 44 -2.19 -9.26 -36.53
N LEU A 45 -3.37 -9.49 -37.11
CA LEU A 45 -4.65 -8.95 -36.60
C LEU A 45 -5.48 -9.95 -35.77
N SER A 46 -5.05 -11.20 -35.65
CA SER A 46 -5.82 -12.29 -35.01
C SER A 46 -5.32 -12.72 -33.62
N VAL A 47 -4.19 -12.18 -33.14
CA VAL A 47 -3.61 -12.51 -31.81
C VAL A 47 -3.87 -11.40 -30.77
N SER A 48 -4.30 -10.21 -31.19
CA SER A 48 -4.45 -9.03 -30.33
C SER A 48 -5.68 -9.04 -29.40
N LEU A 49 -6.62 -9.99 -29.56
CA LEU A 49 -7.90 -10.01 -28.84
C LEU A 49 -7.88 -10.76 -27.49
N PHE A 50 -6.76 -11.38 -27.11
CA PHE A 50 -6.53 -11.91 -25.76
C PHE A 50 -5.25 -11.33 -25.14
N SER A 51 -5.18 -10.00 -25.10
CA SER A 51 -4.36 -9.36 -24.06
C SER A 51 -4.98 -9.71 -22.69
N PRO A 52 -4.19 -10.17 -21.68
CA PRO A 52 -4.70 -10.27 -20.32
C PRO A 52 -5.15 -8.88 -19.87
N LEU A 53 -6.17 -8.81 -19.00
CA LEU A 53 -6.69 -7.55 -18.46
C LEU A 53 -5.53 -6.68 -17.99
N GLY A 54 -5.29 -5.57 -18.70
CA GLY A 54 -4.13 -4.70 -18.48
C GLY A 54 -4.03 -4.36 -17.00
N ALA A 55 -2.84 -4.58 -16.43
CA ALA A 55 -2.64 -4.64 -14.98
C ALA A 55 -3.08 -3.32 -14.31
N LYS A 56 -4.34 -3.29 -13.87
CA LYS A 56 -4.97 -2.08 -13.31
C LYS A 56 -4.15 -1.65 -12.11
N ALA A 57 -3.69 -0.40 -12.10
CA ALA A 57 -2.86 0.12 -11.00
C ALA A 57 -3.62 -0.04 -9.68
N GLN A 58 -3.05 -0.80 -8.75
CA GLN A 58 -3.59 -0.98 -7.40
C GLN A 58 -2.92 0.04 -6.48
N VAL A 59 -3.70 0.67 -5.59
CA VAL A 59 -3.16 1.61 -4.61
C VAL A 59 -3.67 1.31 -3.21
N VAL A 60 -2.87 1.67 -2.21
CA VAL A 60 -3.16 1.49 -0.78
C VAL A 60 -3.03 2.80 -0.02
N GLY A 61 -3.94 3.02 0.93
CA GLY A 61 -3.80 4.01 1.98
C GLY A 61 -3.26 3.34 3.24
N LEU A 62 -2.23 3.91 3.85
CA LEU A 62 -1.68 3.41 5.10
C LEU A 62 -1.80 4.47 6.20
N ASP A 63 -2.33 4.06 7.35
CA ASP A 63 -1.97 4.65 8.63
C ASP A 63 -0.73 3.90 9.14
N LEU A 64 0.43 4.56 9.10
CA LEU A 64 1.70 4.03 9.62
C LEU A 64 1.90 4.44 11.08
N GLY A 65 0.88 4.23 11.91
CA GLY A 65 0.92 4.49 13.33
C GLY A 65 2.07 3.75 14.03
N SER A 66 2.62 4.38 15.07
CA SER A 66 3.77 3.86 15.81
C SER A 66 3.52 2.52 16.48
N GLU A 67 2.33 2.26 17.02
CA GLU A 67 1.96 0.97 17.62
C GLU A 67 1.21 0.05 16.65
N PHE A 68 0.33 0.62 15.82
CA PHE A 68 -0.52 -0.15 14.90
C PHE A 68 -0.53 0.44 13.50
N VAL A 69 -0.16 -0.39 12.52
CA VAL A 69 -0.36 -0.14 11.09
C VAL A 69 -1.77 -0.58 10.69
N LYS A 70 -2.49 0.26 9.94
CA LYS A 70 -3.77 -0.09 9.30
C LYS A 70 -3.70 0.30 7.84
N VAL A 71 -4.39 -0.47 6.99
CA VAL A 71 -4.25 -0.37 5.54
C VAL A 71 -5.63 -0.46 4.90
N ALA A 72 -5.94 0.48 4.01
CA ALA A 72 -7.10 0.42 3.14
C ALA A 72 -6.65 0.15 1.71
N LEU A 73 -7.25 -0.84 1.06
CA LEU A 73 -6.97 -1.25 -0.31
C LEU A 73 -7.97 -0.63 -1.28
N VAL A 74 -7.48 -0.05 -2.37
CA VAL A 74 -8.29 0.38 -3.51
C VAL A 74 -8.09 -0.62 -4.64
N ALA A 75 -9.04 -1.56 -4.78
CA ALA A 75 -9.00 -2.61 -5.80
C ALA A 75 -10.02 -2.35 -6.92
N ALA A 76 -9.62 -2.59 -8.16
CA ALA A 76 -10.39 -2.15 -9.33
C ALA A 76 -11.63 -3.01 -9.60
N GLY A 77 -12.80 -2.53 -9.18
CA GLY A 77 -14.08 -3.26 -9.20
C GLY A 77 -14.57 -3.67 -7.81
N ARG A 78 -13.89 -3.23 -6.75
CA ARG A 78 -14.31 -3.35 -5.34
C ARG A 78 -14.43 -1.95 -4.71
N PRO A 79 -15.15 -1.80 -3.59
CA PRO A 79 -15.06 -0.58 -2.77
C PRO A 79 -13.67 -0.43 -2.14
N ILE A 80 -13.45 0.67 -1.40
CA ILE A 80 -12.27 0.82 -0.54
C ILE A 80 -12.51 -0.02 0.72
N GLU A 81 -11.64 -0.99 0.98
CA GLU A 81 -11.79 -1.98 2.05
C GLU A 81 -10.59 -1.95 2.99
N ILE A 82 -10.82 -2.06 4.30
CA ILE A 82 -9.73 -2.26 5.28
C ILE A 82 -9.18 -3.68 5.13
N LEU A 83 -7.89 -3.76 4.85
CA LEU A 83 -7.14 -4.99 4.67
C LEU A 83 -6.96 -5.69 6.02
N LEU A 84 -7.45 -6.93 6.12
CA LEU A 84 -7.25 -7.77 7.29
C LEU A 84 -5.84 -8.38 7.31
N ASN A 85 -5.31 -8.58 8.52
CA ASN A 85 -4.08 -9.35 8.73
C ASN A 85 -4.36 -10.87 8.80
N PRO A 86 -3.33 -11.75 8.82
CA PRO A 86 -3.52 -13.20 8.87
C PRO A 86 -4.28 -13.75 10.10
N ALA A 87 -4.51 -12.93 11.13
CA ALA A 87 -5.34 -13.24 12.29
C ALA A 87 -6.73 -12.56 12.22
N SER A 88 -7.18 -12.21 11.00
CA SER A 88 -8.43 -11.51 10.67
C SER A 88 -8.64 -10.14 11.34
N LYS A 89 -7.56 -9.48 11.80
CA LYS A 89 -7.67 -8.16 12.47
C LYS A 89 -7.52 -7.02 11.48
N ARG A 90 -8.30 -5.95 11.72
CA ARG A 90 -8.32 -4.69 10.96
C ARG A 90 -7.11 -3.76 11.21
N LYS A 91 -6.21 -4.16 12.13
CA LYS A 91 -4.96 -3.48 12.45
C LYS A 91 -3.87 -4.47 12.85
N THR A 92 -2.63 -4.16 12.53
CA THR A 92 -1.45 -5.01 12.78
C THR A 92 -0.44 -4.27 13.66
N ASN A 93 0.17 -4.96 14.63
CA ASN A 93 1.24 -4.36 15.44
C ASN A 93 2.40 -3.89 14.55
N ASN A 94 2.99 -2.73 14.84
CA ASN A 94 4.16 -2.24 14.11
C ASN A 94 5.45 -2.83 14.72
N ALA A 95 5.76 -4.08 14.32
CA ALA A 95 6.70 -4.95 15.02
C ALA A 95 7.51 -5.86 14.08
N VAL A 96 8.83 -5.91 14.28
CA VAL A 96 9.78 -6.79 13.58
C VAL A 96 10.56 -7.61 14.59
N SER A 97 10.43 -8.93 14.56
CA SER A 97 11.11 -9.88 15.45
C SER A 97 12.23 -10.63 14.73
N PHE A 98 13.34 -10.78 15.44
CA PHE A 98 14.44 -11.72 15.19
C PHE A 98 14.62 -12.68 16.38
N ALA A 99 13.51 -12.99 17.07
CA ALA A 99 13.48 -13.90 18.20
C ALA A 99 13.66 -15.36 17.74
N ASP A 100 13.05 -15.74 16.62
CA ASP A 100 13.47 -16.88 15.78
C ASP A 100 14.81 -16.53 15.08
N GLU A 101 15.64 -17.54 14.81
CA GLU A 101 16.97 -17.36 14.20
C GLU A 101 16.99 -17.72 12.71
N GLU A 102 15.97 -18.46 12.23
CA GLU A 102 15.83 -18.95 10.85
C GLU A 102 14.92 -18.06 9.99
N LYS A 103 13.89 -17.47 10.60
CA LYS A 103 12.96 -16.49 9.98
C LYS A 103 12.82 -15.24 10.84
N ARG A 104 12.30 -14.17 10.24
CA ARG A 104 11.62 -13.09 10.96
C ARG A 104 10.20 -13.48 11.32
N GLU A 105 9.68 -12.83 12.34
CA GLU A 105 8.23 -12.77 12.60
C GLU A 105 7.81 -11.30 12.52
N LEU A 106 6.72 -11.03 11.80
CA LEU A 106 6.28 -9.66 11.50
C LEU A 106 4.88 -9.43 12.07
N GLY A 107 4.58 -8.18 12.40
CA GLY A 107 3.26 -7.80 12.90
C GLY A 107 2.94 -8.44 14.25
N ASP A 108 1.75 -9.01 14.35
CA ASP A 108 1.25 -9.60 15.60
C ASP A 108 2.08 -10.80 16.08
N GLU A 109 2.65 -11.59 15.17
CA GLU A 109 3.54 -12.72 15.50
C GLU A 109 4.83 -12.19 16.15
N GLY A 110 5.46 -11.19 15.53
CA GLY A 110 6.66 -10.55 16.07
C GLY A 110 6.42 -9.84 17.41
N ALA A 111 5.29 -9.14 17.54
CA ALA A 111 4.92 -8.48 18.80
C ALA A 111 4.74 -9.48 19.96
N ALA A 112 4.24 -10.69 19.70
CA ALA A 112 4.04 -11.72 20.72
C ALA A 112 5.36 -12.17 21.38
N GLN A 113 6.50 -12.10 20.68
CA GLN A 113 7.80 -12.52 21.23
C GLN A 113 8.45 -11.49 22.16
N ALA A 114 7.93 -10.26 22.25
CA ALA A 114 8.55 -9.18 23.04
C ALA A 114 8.70 -9.52 24.54
N ALA A 115 7.85 -10.39 25.10
CA ALA A 115 7.98 -10.86 26.49
C ALA A 115 8.97 -12.04 26.68
N LYS A 116 9.43 -12.64 25.58
CA LYS A 116 10.40 -13.76 25.57
C LYS A 116 11.83 -13.28 25.28
N LYS A 117 12.03 -12.57 24.17
CA LYS A 117 13.33 -12.04 23.70
C LYS A 117 13.24 -10.52 23.37
N PRO A 118 12.99 -9.64 24.37
CA PRO A 118 12.75 -8.20 24.15
C PRO A 118 13.91 -7.45 23.46
N ASP A 119 15.12 -7.98 23.58
CA ASP A 119 16.36 -7.54 22.93
C ASP A 119 16.37 -7.75 21.40
N ARG A 120 15.54 -8.67 20.89
CA ARG A 120 15.45 -9.00 19.46
C ARG A 120 14.12 -8.63 18.80
N VAL A 121 13.28 -7.83 19.46
CA VAL A 121 11.94 -7.46 18.97
C VAL A 121 11.77 -5.94 18.87
N PHE A 122 11.89 -5.43 17.65
CA PHE A 122 11.81 -4.01 17.33
C PHE A 122 10.36 -3.59 17.09
N LEU A 123 9.78 -2.97 18.12
CA LEU A 123 8.46 -2.35 18.14
C LEU A 123 8.63 -0.87 17.81
N HIS A 124 7.64 -0.29 17.13
CA HIS A 124 7.64 1.13 16.74
C HIS A 124 8.85 1.57 15.88
N PRO A 125 9.34 0.75 14.91
CA PRO A 125 10.58 1.02 14.17
C PRO A 125 10.56 2.32 13.36
N ASN A 126 9.37 2.80 12.96
CA ASN A 126 9.18 4.07 12.26
C ASN A 126 9.57 5.29 13.10
N LEU A 127 9.64 5.18 14.44
CA LEU A 127 10.11 6.25 15.33
C LEU A 127 11.64 6.43 15.32
N LEU A 128 12.38 5.55 14.62
CA LEU A 128 13.84 5.68 14.42
C LEU A 128 14.22 6.28 13.05
N LEU A 129 13.24 6.54 12.17
CA LEU A 129 13.47 7.10 10.83
C LEU A 129 14.00 8.54 10.91
N GLY A 130 15.00 8.87 10.08
CA GLY A 130 15.56 10.22 9.97
C GLY A 130 16.30 10.73 11.21
N VAL A 131 16.44 9.92 12.26
CA VAL A 131 17.06 10.30 13.53
C VAL A 131 18.57 10.51 13.37
N ASN A 132 19.05 11.65 13.85
CA ASN A 132 20.47 11.95 13.95
C ASN A 132 21.09 11.22 15.16
N ALA A 133 22.09 10.39 14.91
CA ALA A 133 22.74 9.62 15.96
C ALA A 133 23.65 10.49 16.87
N THR A 134 24.15 11.64 16.38
CA THR A 134 25.08 12.49 17.16
C THR A 134 24.44 13.09 18.40
N ASP A 135 23.13 13.27 18.39
CA ASP A 135 22.38 13.97 19.43
C ASP A 135 22.39 13.17 20.75
N PHE A 136 22.46 11.83 20.63
CA PHE A 136 22.49 10.88 21.74
C PHE A 136 23.90 10.72 22.31
N GLY A 137 24.92 10.71 21.45
CA GLY A 137 26.33 10.57 21.84
C GLY A 137 26.81 9.11 21.87
N LEU A 138 28.11 8.90 22.15
CA LEU A 138 28.77 7.59 22.07
C LEU A 138 29.07 7.03 23.47
N VAL A 139 29.07 5.69 23.60
CA VAL A 139 29.64 5.03 24.79
C VAL A 139 31.15 4.92 24.60
N ASP A 140 31.92 5.21 25.66
CA ASP A 140 33.36 4.91 25.75
C ASP A 140 33.59 3.41 25.94
N VAL A 141 33.27 2.65 24.88
CA VAL A 141 33.82 1.33 24.62
C VAL A 141 35.14 1.55 23.86
N THR A 142 36.10 0.64 23.98
CA THR A 142 37.27 0.56 23.08
C THR A 142 36.81 0.14 21.67
N ALA A 143 36.05 1.02 21.01
CA ALA A 143 35.48 0.80 19.71
C ALA A 143 36.60 0.79 18.66
N ASP A 144 36.60 -0.26 17.84
CA ASP A 144 37.51 -0.39 16.72
C ASP A 144 37.43 0.87 15.83
N PRO A 145 38.55 1.60 15.62
CA PRO A 145 38.57 2.83 14.83
C PRO A 145 38.23 2.60 13.35
N ASP A 146 38.18 1.35 12.89
CA ASP A 146 37.75 0.95 11.54
C ASP A 146 36.32 0.39 11.49
N SER A 147 35.66 0.15 12.63
CA SER A 147 34.25 -0.34 12.66
C SER A 147 33.30 0.67 12.01
N ALA A 148 32.48 0.23 11.04
CA ALA A 148 31.47 1.07 10.39
C ALA A 148 30.34 1.53 11.34
N PHE A 149 30.14 0.83 12.47
CA PHE A 149 29.07 1.10 13.44
C PHE A 149 29.64 1.33 14.84
N LEU A 150 29.21 2.40 15.52
CA LEU A 150 29.66 2.77 16.88
C LEU A 150 28.51 2.72 17.90
N PRO A 151 28.71 2.17 19.11
CA PRO A 151 27.64 2.04 20.11
C PRO A 151 27.20 3.40 20.65
N LEU A 152 25.89 3.64 20.67
CA LEU A 152 25.30 4.90 21.15
C LEU A 152 25.10 4.89 22.68
N ALA A 153 25.48 5.99 23.33
CA ALA A 153 25.10 6.29 24.69
C ALA A 153 23.72 6.94 24.69
N LEU A 154 22.86 6.56 25.64
CA LEU A 154 21.58 7.22 25.85
C LEU A 154 21.69 8.06 27.13
N LYS A 155 22.02 9.34 26.97
CA LYS A 155 22.31 10.31 28.06
C LYS A 155 21.28 10.28 29.20
N GLU A 156 20.01 10.11 28.86
CA GLU A 156 18.87 10.08 29.81
C GLU A 156 18.23 8.68 29.93
N LYS A 157 18.88 7.64 29.39
CA LYS A 157 18.26 6.32 29.10
C LYS A 157 16.99 6.38 28.24
N LEU A 158 16.74 7.46 27.51
CA LEU A 158 15.63 7.54 26.55
C LEU A 158 16.10 7.13 25.15
N LEU A 159 15.26 6.35 24.46
CA LEU A 159 15.35 6.14 23.02
C LEU A 159 15.00 7.43 22.25
N PRO A 160 15.35 7.54 20.95
CA PRO A 160 14.93 8.66 20.11
C PRO A 160 13.42 8.92 20.04
N SER A 161 12.60 7.91 20.35
CA SER A 161 11.14 8.03 20.48
C SER A 161 10.66 8.74 21.76
N GLY A 162 11.55 9.01 22.71
CA GLY A 162 11.21 9.42 24.08
C GLY A 162 10.82 8.26 25.01
N TYR A 163 10.89 7.00 24.55
CA TYR A 163 10.58 5.83 25.38
C TYR A 163 11.79 5.41 26.24
N PRO A 164 11.62 4.96 27.50
CA PRO A 164 12.75 4.53 28.33
C PRO A 164 13.34 3.20 27.86
N HIS A 165 14.67 3.17 27.73
CA HIS A 165 15.47 2.06 27.20
C HIS A 165 15.38 0.78 28.04
N ASP A 166 15.20 0.88 29.37
CA ASP A 166 15.05 -0.31 30.21
C ASP A 166 13.80 -1.15 29.82
N TYR A 167 12.75 -0.52 29.28
CA TYR A 167 11.55 -1.18 28.75
C TYR A 167 11.67 -1.61 27.27
N TYR A 168 12.69 -1.10 26.57
CA TYR A 168 12.93 -1.25 25.14
C TYR A 168 14.46 -1.36 24.89
N PRO A 169 15.07 -2.52 25.19
CA PRO A 169 16.53 -2.68 25.35
C PRO A 169 17.26 -2.77 24.00
N TYR A 170 16.92 -1.89 23.06
CA TYR A 170 17.49 -1.86 21.72
C TYR A 170 18.96 -1.46 21.79
N ARG A 171 19.83 -2.31 21.26
CA ARG A 171 21.26 -2.02 21.13
C ARG A 171 21.43 -1.11 19.91
N LEU A 172 21.39 0.21 20.15
CA LEU A 172 21.48 1.24 19.12
C LEU A 172 22.94 1.57 18.76
N PHE A 173 23.18 1.80 17.48
CA PHE A 173 24.48 2.16 16.92
C PHE A 173 24.35 3.32 15.95
N MET A 174 25.42 4.11 15.81
CA MET A 174 25.59 5.10 14.74
C MET A 174 26.24 4.43 13.52
N ASP A 175 25.61 4.49 12.34
CA ASP A 175 26.30 4.29 11.06
C ASP A 175 27.25 5.47 10.85
N ARG A 176 28.58 5.25 10.89
CA ARG A 176 29.57 6.34 10.78
C ARG A 176 29.54 7.06 9.44
N ARG A 177 29.07 6.41 8.38
CA ARG A 177 29.04 6.99 7.03
C ARG A 177 27.87 7.96 6.88
N ARG A 178 26.75 7.68 7.57
CA ARG A 178 25.51 8.44 7.46
C ARG A 178 25.14 9.25 8.72
N HIS A 179 25.77 8.99 9.86
CA HIS A 179 25.36 9.46 11.20
C HIS A 179 23.89 9.16 11.56
N SER A 180 23.29 8.14 10.94
CA SER A 180 21.94 7.66 11.23
C SER A 180 21.94 6.56 12.30
N VAL A 181 20.80 6.35 12.96
CA VAL A 181 20.61 5.25 13.92
C VAL A 181 20.37 3.91 13.20
N ALA A 182 21.11 2.88 13.62
CA ALA A 182 20.89 1.47 13.30
C ALA A 182 20.65 0.66 14.60
N VAL A 183 19.99 -0.50 14.47
CA VAL A 183 19.84 -1.47 15.57
C VAL A 183 20.72 -2.70 15.32
N LEU A 184 21.26 -3.31 16.36
CA LEU A 184 21.85 -4.65 16.28
C LEU A 184 20.75 -5.71 16.45
N ALA A 185 20.42 -6.45 15.40
CA ALA A 185 19.35 -7.46 15.41
C ALA A 185 19.81 -8.85 15.90
N LYS A 186 21.04 -9.21 15.55
CA LYS A 186 21.84 -10.31 16.12
C LYS A 186 23.32 -9.97 15.94
N ASP A 187 24.23 -10.73 16.56
CA ASP A 187 25.65 -10.35 16.58
C ASP A 187 26.24 -10.16 15.17
N GLY A 188 26.92 -9.03 14.96
CA GLY A 188 27.41 -8.57 13.65
C GLY A 188 26.36 -8.00 12.68
N VAL A 189 25.06 -8.18 12.93
CA VAL A 189 23.98 -7.80 12.01
C VAL A 189 23.32 -6.49 12.45
N TYR A 190 23.83 -5.39 11.89
CA TYR A 190 23.28 -4.04 12.04
C TYR A 190 22.21 -3.77 10.97
N LEU A 191 21.03 -3.30 11.37
CA LEU A 191 19.92 -2.97 10.48
C LEU A 191 19.54 -1.48 10.62
N PRO A 192 19.44 -0.72 9.52
CA PRO A 192 18.97 0.67 9.55
C PRO A 192 17.44 0.72 9.77
N ALA A 193 16.94 1.82 10.35
CA ALA A 193 15.51 2.02 10.64
C ALA A 193 14.63 1.93 9.37
N GLU A 194 15.18 2.33 8.24
CA GLU A 194 14.59 2.25 6.90
C GLU A 194 14.30 0.80 6.51
N LEU A 195 15.19 -0.16 6.81
CA LEU A 195 15.01 -1.58 6.50
C LEU A 195 14.03 -2.28 7.46
N LEU A 196 13.99 -1.88 8.73
CA LEU A 196 12.96 -2.34 9.67
C LEU A 196 11.57 -1.90 9.21
N THR A 197 11.42 -0.62 8.85
CA THR A 197 10.15 -0.08 8.34
C THR A 197 9.79 -0.71 6.99
N ALA A 198 10.75 -0.88 6.09
CA ALA A 198 10.55 -1.57 4.81
C ALA A 198 10.09 -3.03 4.99
N SER A 199 10.53 -3.73 6.04
CA SER A 199 10.07 -5.09 6.36
C SER A 199 8.57 -5.12 6.66
N MET A 200 8.05 -4.15 7.41
CA MET A 200 6.61 -4.00 7.65
C MET A 200 5.84 -3.55 6.40
N LEU A 201 6.41 -2.66 5.59
CA LEU A 201 5.80 -2.21 4.34
C LEU A 201 5.74 -3.32 3.28
N ALA A 202 6.76 -4.20 3.19
CA ALA A 202 6.77 -5.35 2.31
C ALA A 202 5.76 -6.43 2.76
N PHE A 203 5.60 -6.63 4.07
CA PHE A 203 4.52 -7.46 4.62
C PHE A 203 3.13 -6.92 4.25
N VAL A 204 2.91 -5.60 4.40
CA VAL A 204 1.69 -4.93 3.93
C VAL A 204 1.49 -5.10 2.42
N LYS A 205 2.55 -4.93 1.61
CA LYS A 205 2.52 -5.15 0.16
C LYS A 205 2.05 -6.58 -0.17
N LYS A 206 2.64 -7.59 0.48
CA LYS A 206 2.29 -9.01 0.29
C LYS A 206 0.81 -9.28 0.60
N LEU A 207 0.30 -8.77 1.72
CA LEU A 207 -1.13 -8.91 2.06
C LEU A 207 -2.03 -8.20 1.03
N ALA A 208 -1.65 -7.00 0.61
CA ALA A 208 -2.43 -6.20 -0.34
C ALA A 208 -2.46 -6.81 -1.75
N THR A 209 -1.34 -7.39 -2.23
CA THR A 209 -1.28 -8.07 -3.53
C THR A 209 -2.05 -9.39 -3.51
N GLN A 210 -1.95 -10.16 -2.42
CA GLN A 210 -2.78 -11.35 -2.18
C GLN A 210 -4.28 -11.01 -2.19
N ALA A 211 -4.72 -10.02 -1.40
CA ALA A 211 -6.12 -9.61 -1.32
C ALA A 211 -6.67 -9.06 -2.66
N ALA A 212 -5.84 -8.33 -3.42
CA ALA A 212 -6.18 -7.83 -4.75
C ALA A 212 -6.17 -8.92 -5.85
N GLY A 213 -5.65 -10.12 -5.58
CA GLY A 213 -5.49 -11.19 -6.57
C GLY A 213 -4.46 -10.85 -7.66
N VAL A 214 -3.37 -10.17 -7.28
CA VAL A 214 -2.30 -9.76 -8.21
C VAL A 214 -0.93 -10.26 -7.76
N ASP A 215 -0.01 -10.37 -8.71
CA ASP A 215 1.39 -10.74 -8.45
C ASP A 215 2.10 -9.74 -7.51
N ASN A 216 2.89 -10.25 -6.56
CA ASN A 216 3.66 -9.45 -5.62
C ASN A 216 4.90 -8.78 -6.24
N GLU A 217 5.33 -9.19 -7.45
CA GLU A 217 6.34 -8.45 -8.20
C GLU A 217 5.86 -7.04 -8.59
N LYS A 218 4.55 -6.84 -8.74
CA LYS A 218 3.98 -5.54 -9.15
C LYS A 218 4.20 -4.48 -8.07
N THR A 219 4.65 -3.30 -8.47
CA THR A 219 4.76 -2.12 -7.59
C THR A 219 3.36 -1.62 -7.23
N LEU A 220 3.07 -1.52 -5.93
CA LEU A 220 1.88 -0.84 -5.43
C LEU A 220 2.17 0.65 -5.22
N GLY A 221 1.24 1.52 -5.61
CA GLY A 221 1.26 2.92 -5.18
C GLY A 221 0.72 3.06 -3.76
N CYS A 222 1.37 3.83 -2.89
CA CYS A 222 0.89 4.10 -1.55
C CYS A 222 0.73 5.59 -1.25
N VAL A 223 -0.35 5.94 -0.56
CA VAL A 223 -0.43 7.19 0.21
C VAL A 223 -0.32 6.82 1.69
N ILE A 224 0.52 7.52 2.43
CA ILE A 224 0.76 7.25 3.86
C ILE A 224 0.35 8.47 4.68
N SER A 225 -0.45 8.28 5.72
CA SER A 225 -0.70 9.30 6.72
C SER A 225 0.48 9.38 7.69
N VAL A 226 0.98 10.60 7.95
CA VAL A 226 2.12 10.88 8.83
C VAL A 226 1.78 11.97 9.86
N PRO A 227 2.51 12.05 10.99
CA PRO A 227 2.38 13.18 11.92
C PRO A 227 2.60 14.52 11.22
N CYS A 228 2.04 15.61 11.76
CA CYS A 228 2.31 16.97 11.30
C CYS A 228 3.83 17.27 11.32
N ARG A 229 4.49 17.13 12.49
CA ARG A 229 5.94 17.36 12.65
C ARG A 229 6.83 16.23 12.11
N TYR A 230 6.57 15.76 10.90
CA TYR A 230 7.48 14.86 10.16
C TYR A 230 8.40 15.70 9.26
N THR A 231 9.65 15.84 9.71
CA THR A 231 10.75 16.58 9.07
C THR A 231 11.08 16.06 7.68
N GLN A 232 11.80 16.86 6.89
CA GLN A 232 12.38 16.44 5.62
C GLN A 232 13.19 15.14 5.73
N ARG A 233 13.96 14.96 6.81
CA ARG A 233 14.75 13.74 7.05
C ARG A 233 13.89 12.51 7.30
N GLN A 234 12.81 12.66 8.07
CA GLN A 234 11.84 11.57 8.34
C GLN A 234 11.07 11.20 7.06
N ARG A 235 10.62 12.19 6.28
CA ARG A 235 9.95 11.96 4.97
C ARG A 235 10.88 11.27 3.98
N GLN A 236 12.12 11.71 3.89
CA GLN A 236 13.16 11.12 3.05
C GLN A 236 13.43 9.66 3.46
N ALA A 237 13.67 9.38 4.74
CA ALA A 237 13.89 8.02 5.25
C ALA A 237 12.66 7.10 5.10
N LEU A 238 11.43 7.64 5.22
CA LEU A 238 10.21 6.88 4.95
C LEU A 238 10.04 6.58 3.44
N ARG A 239 10.35 7.54 2.55
CA ARG A 239 10.33 7.29 1.10
C ARG A 239 11.36 6.22 0.72
N ASP A 240 12.55 6.26 1.31
CA ASP A 240 13.57 5.23 1.13
C ASP A 240 13.07 3.84 1.59
N ALA A 241 12.38 3.76 2.74
CA ALA A 241 11.76 2.52 3.20
C ALA A 241 10.67 1.98 2.25
N VAL A 242 9.87 2.87 1.64
CA VAL A 242 8.86 2.52 0.62
C VAL A 242 9.52 2.00 -0.67
N GLU A 243 10.61 2.62 -1.13
CA GLU A 243 11.39 2.18 -2.28
C GLU A 243 12.07 0.81 -2.05
N ILE A 244 12.60 0.58 -0.84
CA ILE A 244 13.18 -0.70 -0.40
C ILE A 244 12.12 -1.80 -0.36
N ALA A 245 10.91 -1.51 0.14
CA ALA A 245 9.77 -2.44 0.17
C ALA A 245 9.17 -2.78 -1.22
N GLY A 246 9.69 -2.20 -2.30
CA GLY A 246 9.17 -2.46 -3.65
C GLY A 246 7.79 -1.84 -3.90
N MET A 247 7.52 -0.69 -3.28
CA MET A 247 6.33 0.14 -3.44
C MET A 247 6.71 1.51 -4.02
N HIS A 248 5.72 2.36 -4.30
CA HIS A 248 5.91 3.73 -4.80
C HIS A 248 5.13 4.74 -3.96
N ALA A 249 5.83 5.69 -3.34
CA ALA A 249 5.21 6.78 -2.57
C ALA A 249 4.48 7.75 -3.52
N VAL A 250 3.15 7.69 -3.53
CA VAL A 250 2.29 8.62 -4.29
C VAL A 250 2.17 9.95 -3.55
N ALA A 251 1.86 9.92 -2.25
CA ALA A 251 1.89 11.09 -1.38
C ALA A 251 2.06 10.76 0.10
N PHE A 252 2.65 11.67 0.90
CA PHE A 252 2.60 11.63 2.37
C PHE A 252 1.81 12.82 2.90
N HIS A 253 0.69 12.55 3.57
CA HIS A 253 -0.27 13.55 4.05
C HIS A 253 -0.44 13.50 5.56
N HIS A 254 -0.87 14.60 6.18
CA HIS A 254 -0.99 14.66 7.65
C HIS A 254 -2.18 13.83 8.18
N HIS A 255 -2.03 13.21 9.35
CA HIS A 255 -3.09 12.43 10.03
C HIS A 255 -4.46 13.13 9.96
N SER A 256 -4.52 14.37 10.46
CA SER A 256 -5.72 15.22 10.49
C SER A 256 -6.36 15.42 9.11
N VAL A 257 -5.58 15.71 8.06
CA VAL A 257 -6.15 15.93 6.71
C VAL A 257 -6.58 14.63 6.04
N THR A 258 -5.93 13.49 6.32
CA THR A 258 -6.39 12.19 5.82
C THR A 258 -7.73 11.80 6.43
N ALA A 259 -7.91 11.93 7.75
CA ALA A 259 -9.21 11.73 8.40
C ALA A 259 -10.27 12.72 7.89
N ALA A 260 -9.90 14.00 7.67
CA ALA A 260 -10.81 14.99 7.11
C ALA A 260 -11.27 14.68 5.68
N VAL A 261 -10.42 14.06 4.83
CA VAL A 261 -10.83 13.57 3.51
C VAL A 261 -11.81 12.40 3.62
N GLN A 262 -11.69 11.54 4.64
CA GLN A 262 -12.70 10.50 4.89
C GLN A 262 -14.04 11.12 5.33
N HIS A 263 -14.05 12.13 6.21
CA HIS A 263 -15.27 12.88 6.56
C HIS A 263 -15.89 13.57 5.34
N ALA A 264 -15.06 14.08 4.43
CA ALA A 264 -15.49 14.76 3.21
C ALA A 264 -16.30 13.87 2.24
N LEU A 265 -16.31 12.55 2.44
CA LEU A 265 -17.09 11.62 1.62
C LEU A 265 -18.60 11.74 1.92
N ASP A 266 -18.95 11.92 3.19
CA ASP A 266 -20.33 11.99 3.67
C ASP A 266 -20.91 13.41 3.62
N LEU A 267 -20.06 14.43 3.54
CA LEU A 267 -20.47 15.84 3.45
C LEU A 267 -21.01 16.23 2.06
N PRO A 268 -22.10 17.02 1.97
CA PRO A 268 -22.57 17.65 0.73
C PRO A 268 -21.51 18.54 0.05
N THR A 269 -21.55 18.65 -1.28
CA THR A 269 -20.59 19.44 -2.07
C THR A 269 -20.57 20.93 -1.67
N ASN A 270 -21.72 21.47 -1.31
CA ASN A 270 -21.92 22.87 -0.89
C ASN A 270 -21.60 23.12 0.60
N THR A 271 -20.94 22.19 1.28
CA THR A 271 -20.58 22.35 2.71
C THR A 271 -19.49 23.39 2.87
N THR A 272 -19.78 24.46 3.60
CA THR A 272 -18.79 25.39 4.16
C THR A 272 -18.73 25.17 5.67
N ALA A 273 -17.58 24.74 6.19
CA ALA A 273 -17.34 24.54 7.63
C ALA A 273 -15.84 24.57 7.96
N THR A 274 -15.47 25.02 9.15
CA THR A 274 -14.12 24.87 9.71
C THR A 274 -14.18 23.87 10.86
N LYS A 275 -13.55 22.70 10.73
CA LYS A 275 -13.56 21.63 11.75
C LYS A 275 -12.17 21.35 12.28
N LEU A 276 -12.09 20.96 13.56
CA LEU A 276 -10.84 20.60 14.21
C LEU A 276 -10.79 19.08 14.42
N PHE A 277 -9.76 18.44 13.86
CA PHE A 277 -9.51 17.01 14.02
C PHE A 277 -8.46 16.80 15.09
N TYR A 278 -8.76 15.94 16.08
CA TYR A 278 -7.95 15.76 17.28
C TYR A 278 -7.64 14.27 17.49
N ASP A 279 -6.47 13.82 17.02
CA ASP A 279 -5.99 12.44 17.20
C ASP A 279 -5.15 12.33 18.47
N VAL A 280 -5.63 11.53 19.43
CA VAL A 280 -4.81 11.09 20.57
C VAL A 280 -4.32 9.68 20.29
N GLY A 281 -3.26 9.61 19.50
CA GLY A 281 -2.60 8.39 19.04
C GLY A 281 -1.81 7.68 20.13
N SER A 282 -0.90 6.78 19.72
CA SER A 282 -0.11 5.95 20.65
C SER A 282 1.18 6.65 21.13
N SER A 283 1.93 7.24 20.20
CA SER A 283 3.13 8.05 20.50
C SER A 283 2.84 9.54 20.64
N THR A 284 1.94 10.05 19.81
CA THR A 284 1.71 11.49 19.59
C THR A 284 0.27 11.88 19.90
N ILE A 285 0.10 13.17 20.18
CA ILE A 285 -1.13 13.91 19.95
C ILE A 285 -0.94 14.63 18.61
N ASP A 286 -1.87 14.47 17.67
CA ASP A 286 -1.84 15.10 16.35
C ASP A 286 -3.14 15.90 16.15
N VAL A 287 -3.03 17.22 15.99
CA VAL A 287 -4.18 18.14 15.88
C VAL A 287 -4.13 18.87 14.54
N GLY A 288 -5.29 19.16 13.94
CA GLY A 288 -5.33 19.98 12.73
C GLY A 288 -6.68 20.66 12.50
N VAL A 289 -6.65 21.93 12.08
CA VAL A 289 -7.85 22.69 11.71
C VAL A 289 -8.01 22.67 10.19
N VAL A 290 -9.14 22.17 9.72
CA VAL A 290 -9.43 21.92 8.32
C VAL A 290 -10.69 22.68 7.90
N ARG A 291 -10.59 23.42 6.80
CA ARG A 291 -11.72 24.09 6.16
C ARG A 291 -12.27 23.26 5.00
N PHE A 292 -13.58 23.08 5.03
CA PHE A 292 -14.41 22.56 3.97
C PHE A 292 -15.08 23.75 3.27
N ALA A 293 -15.08 23.76 1.93
CA ALA A 293 -15.77 24.78 1.13
C ALA A 293 -16.08 24.25 -0.29
N PRO A 294 -17.19 24.67 -0.93
CA PRO A 294 -17.39 24.43 -2.35
C PRO A 294 -16.38 25.20 -3.21
N VAL A 295 -15.80 24.55 -4.22
CA VAL A 295 -14.92 25.18 -5.20
C VAL A 295 -15.34 24.80 -6.62
N GLN A 296 -15.45 25.83 -7.46
CA GLN A 296 -15.70 25.67 -8.89
C GLN A 296 -14.40 25.31 -9.63
N LEU A 297 -14.33 24.10 -10.19
CA LEU A 297 -13.22 23.70 -11.05
C LEU A 297 -13.30 24.39 -12.43
N PRO A 298 -12.18 24.51 -13.18
CA PRO A 298 -12.17 25.05 -14.55
C PRO A 298 -13.13 24.36 -15.53
N SER A 299 -13.53 23.11 -15.23
CA SER A 299 -14.55 22.35 -15.97
C SER A 299 -16.00 22.78 -15.70
N LYS A 300 -16.23 23.84 -14.90
CA LYS A 300 -17.54 24.27 -14.38
C LYS A 300 -18.27 23.21 -13.52
N LYS A 301 -17.56 22.19 -13.07
CA LYS A 301 -18.03 21.27 -12.01
C LYS A 301 -17.69 21.86 -10.64
N GLU A 302 -18.64 21.86 -9.72
CA GLU A 302 -18.38 22.16 -8.32
C GLU A 302 -17.88 20.89 -7.61
N VAL A 303 -16.88 21.03 -6.75
CA VAL A 303 -16.37 19.96 -5.87
C VAL A 303 -16.14 20.52 -4.47
N LEU A 304 -16.20 19.64 -3.47
CA LEU A 304 -15.79 20.00 -2.12
C LEU A 304 -14.26 20.15 -2.08
N GLN A 305 -13.77 21.26 -1.53
CA GLN A 305 -12.38 21.45 -1.14
C GLN A 305 -12.19 21.00 0.31
N VAL A 306 -11.08 20.34 0.59
CA VAL A 306 -10.56 20.04 1.93
C VAL A 306 -9.21 20.74 2.05
N GLN A 307 -9.15 21.80 2.86
CA GLN A 307 -7.95 22.60 3.07
C GLN A 307 -7.50 22.50 4.53
N LEU A 308 -6.32 21.92 4.78
CA LEU A 308 -5.66 22.06 6.08
C LEU A 308 -5.18 23.52 6.24
N LEU A 309 -5.52 24.16 7.36
CA LEU A 309 -5.12 25.54 7.67
C LEU A 309 -3.84 25.56 8.52
N ALA A 310 -3.83 24.72 9.56
CA ALA A 310 -2.68 24.46 10.41
C ALA A 310 -2.77 23.03 10.99
N CYS A 311 -1.64 22.49 11.43
CA CYS A 311 -1.58 21.29 12.24
C CYS A 311 -0.48 21.40 13.31
N GLU A 312 -0.51 20.50 14.29
CA GLU A 312 0.52 20.36 15.31
C GLU A 312 0.68 18.88 15.72
N SER A 313 1.91 18.48 16.10
CA SER A 313 2.21 17.17 16.69
C SER A 313 2.98 17.31 17.99
N MET A 314 2.50 16.71 19.07
CA MET A 314 3.20 16.65 20.36
C MET A 314 3.48 15.21 20.78
N SER A 315 4.75 14.90 21.05
CA SER A 315 5.19 13.60 21.58
C SER A 315 5.14 13.55 23.11
N GLY A 316 5.27 12.36 23.68
CA GLY A 316 5.35 12.20 25.14
C GLY A 316 4.01 12.37 25.86
N ALA A 317 2.88 12.06 25.20
CA ALA A 317 1.53 12.08 25.79
C ALA A 317 0.51 11.13 25.14
N GLY A 318 0.86 10.45 24.04
CA GLY A 318 -0.02 9.44 23.43
C GLY A 318 -0.21 8.19 24.32
N GLY A 319 -1.16 7.35 23.93
CA GLY A 319 -1.64 6.17 24.69
C GLY A 319 -0.60 5.16 25.16
N HIS A 320 0.60 5.11 24.56
CA HIS A 320 1.68 4.25 25.04
C HIS A 320 2.48 4.86 26.20
N HIS A 321 2.55 6.19 26.28
CA HIS A 321 3.12 6.86 27.44
C HIS A 321 2.28 6.60 28.68
N VAL A 322 0.96 6.45 28.52
CA VAL A 322 0.04 6.00 29.56
C VAL A 322 0.39 4.59 30.04
N ASP A 323 0.65 3.65 29.13
CA ASP A 323 1.05 2.28 29.50
C ASP A 323 2.38 2.26 30.26
N LEU A 324 3.36 3.06 29.82
CA LEU A 324 4.64 3.19 30.49
C LEU A 324 4.50 3.83 31.89
N ALA A 325 3.64 4.84 32.05
CA ALA A 325 3.36 5.45 33.35
C ALA A 325 2.68 4.48 34.34
N ILE A 326 1.73 3.67 33.87
CA ILE A 326 1.13 2.58 34.67
C ILE A 326 2.19 1.53 35.02
N ALA A 327 2.94 1.05 34.03
CA ALA A 327 3.97 0.02 34.22
C ALA A 327 5.04 0.48 35.23
N GLU A 328 5.45 1.75 35.18
CA GLU A 328 6.42 2.33 36.10
C GLU A 328 5.87 2.49 37.53
N LYS A 329 4.60 2.89 37.70
CA LYS A 329 3.93 2.87 39.00
C LYS A 329 3.91 1.46 39.61
N MET A 330 3.64 0.45 38.78
CA MET A 330 3.60 -0.96 39.18
C MET A 330 4.99 -1.55 39.46
N ARG A 331 6.01 -1.16 38.70
CA ARG A 331 7.43 -1.47 38.96
C ARG A 331 7.83 -1.01 40.37
N GLY A 332 7.55 0.26 40.68
CA GLY A 332 7.81 0.84 42.00
C GLY A 332 6.95 0.25 43.12
N ALA A 333 5.76 -0.29 42.83
CA ALA A 333 4.94 -1.00 43.82
C ALA A 333 5.50 -2.40 44.14
N PHE A 334 5.90 -3.17 43.13
CA PHE A 334 6.55 -4.47 43.29
C PHE A 334 7.86 -4.35 44.09
N GLU A 335 8.76 -3.45 43.69
CA GLU A 335 10.05 -3.25 44.36
C GLU A 335 9.90 -2.83 45.82
N ARG A 336 8.95 -1.94 46.13
CA ARG A 336 8.64 -1.53 47.50
C ARG A 336 8.08 -2.68 48.36
N ARG A 337 7.32 -3.60 47.76
CA ARG A 337 6.73 -4.77 48.44
C ARG A 337 7.75 -5.88 48.71
N HIS A 338 8.73 -6.07 47.83
CA HIS A 338 9.64 -7.22 47.90
C HIS A 338 11.11 -6.88 48.24
N GLY A 339 11.45 -5.59 48.35
CA GLY A 339 12.68 -5.11 48.96
C GLY A 339 13.91 -5.04 48.04
N ALA A 340 15.01 -4.55 48.60
CA ALA A 340 16.29 -4.44 47.90
C ALA A 340 16.78 -5.83 47.45
N GLY A 341 17.13 -5.94 46.16
CA GLY A 341 17.50 -7.21 45.52
C GLY A 341 16.47 -7.73 44.51
N LYS A 342 15.26 -7.15 44.42
CA LYS A 342 14.28 -7.46 43.36
C LYS A 342 13.96 -6.27 42.44
N SER A 343 14.98 -5.45 42.16
CA SER A 343 14.89 -4.41 41.12
C SER A 343 14.55 -5.04 39.77
N LEU A 344 13.60 -4.44 39.05
CA LEU A 344 13.25 -4.86 37.69
C LEU A 344 14.02 -4.08 36.62
N LEU A 345 14.77 -3.04 37.00
CA LEU A 345 15.72 -2.37 36.11
C LEU A 345 16.83 -3.36 35.73
N GLY A 346 17.12 -3.47 34.43
CA GLY A 346 17.99 -4.53 33.90
C GLY A 346 17.30 -5.90 33.76
N VAL A 347 15.98 -6.01 33.95
CA VAL A 347 15.18 -7.24 33.73
C VAL A 347 14.09 -7.01 32.65
N PRO A 348 14.45 -6.83 31.36
CA PRO A 348 13.48 -6.34 30.36
C PRO A 348 12.28 -7.25 30.13
N ARG A 349 12.41 -8.57 30.35
CA ARG A 349 11.28 -9.52 30.29
C ARG A 349 10.21 -9.22 31.34
N ALA A 350 10.61 -8.84 32.56
CA ALA A 350 9.69 -8.46 33.63
C ALA A 350 9.04 -7.10 33.32
N LEU A 351 9.84 -6.12 32.87
CA LEU A 351 9.36 -4.81 32.45
C LEU A 351 8.36 -4.90 31.27
N LYS A 352 8.58 -5.81 30.32
CA LYS A 352 7.62 -6.04 29.22
C LYS A 352 6.37 -6.82 29.66
N LYS A 353 6.45 -7.69 30.66
CA LYS A 353 5.24 -8.24 31.34
C LYS A 353 4.41 -7.13 31.98
N LEU A 354 5.03 -6.17 32.67
CA LEU A 354 4.34 -5.00 33.23
C LEU A 354 3.66 -4.17 32.14
N VAL A 355 4.36 -3.83 31.05
CA VAL A 355 3.77 -3.07 29.93
C VAL A 355 2.60 -3.81 29.28
N LYS A 356 2.68 -5.14 29.10
CA LYS A 356 1.55 -5.91 28.57
C LYS A 356 0.30 -5.81 29.46
N GLN A 357 0.46 -5.89 30.78
CA GLN A 357 -0.68 -5.72 31.70
C GLN A 357 -1.11 -4.26 31.87
N ALA A 358 -0.22 -3.29 31.67
CA ALA A 358 -0.58 -1.87 31.62
C ALA A 358 -1.56 -1.56 30.48
N VAL A 359 -1.31 -2.09 29.28
CA VAL A 359 -2.25 -1.99 28.13
C VAL A 359 -3.62 -2.58 28.48
N MET A 360 -3.65 -3.77 29.10
CA MET A 360 -4.90 -4.42 29.51
C MET A 360 -5.62 -3.62 30.62
N ALA A 361 -4.88 -3.14 31.63
CA ALA A 361 -5.43 -2.33 32.71
C ALA A 361 -5.98 -0.99 32.20
N LYS A 362 -5.28 -0.31 31.28
CA LYS A 362 -5.74 0.92 30.60
C LYS A 362 -7.09 0.69 29.92
N HIS A 363 -7.21 -0.36 29.10
CA HIS A 363 -8.47 -0.67 28.41
C HIS A 363 -9.60 -1.04 29.37
N VAL A 364 -9.33 -1.84 30.41
CA VAL A 364 -10.36 -2.17 31.42
C VAL A 364 -10.80 -0.93 32.18
N LEU A 365 -9.88 -0.01 32.52
CA LEU A 365 -10.19 1.24 33.24
C LEU A 365 -10.87 2.30 32.38
N SER A 366 -10.77 2.25 31.05
CA SER A 366 -11.60 3.09 30.18
C SER A 366 -13.10 2.81 30.38
N ALA A 367 -13.49 1.54 30.51
CA ALA A 367 -14.88 1.15 30.79
C ALA A 367 -15.20 1.18 32.29
N ASN A 368 -14.36 0.55 33.13
CA ASN A 368 -14.61 0.27 34.54
C ASN A 368 -13.90 1.26 35.48
N LYS A 369 -14.38 1.38 36.72
CA LYS A 369 -13.75 2.24 37.74
C LYS A 369 -12.51 1.61 38.41
N GLN A 370 -12.35 0.29 38.31
CA GLN A 370 -11.25 -0.46 38.92
C GLN A 370 -10.90 -1.70 38.10
N THR A 371 -9.70 -2.25 38.32
CA THR A 371 -9.20 -3.51 37.77
C THR A 371 -8.20 -4.16 38.74
N GLN A 372 -7.84 -5.42 38.52
CA GLN A 372 -6.77 -6.11 39.23
C GLN A 372 -5.56 -6.26 38.30
N PHE A 373 -4.45 -5.61 38.64
CA PHE A 373 -3.20 -5.70 37.90
C PHE A 373 -2.47 -6.99 38.32
N ARG A 374 -2.60 -8.06 37.51
CA ARG A 374 -2.05 -9.40 37.79
C ARG A 374 -0.95 -9.76 36.78
N VAL A 375 0.26 -10.03 37.28
CA VAL A 375 1.35 -10.63 36.50
C VAL A 375 1.86 -11.88 37.22
N GLU A 376 1.71 -13.03 36.57
CA GLU A 376 2.24 -14.30 37.09
C GLU A 376 3.73 -14.45 36.79
N GLY A 377 4.49 -14.94 37.78
CA GLY A 377 5.96 -15.09 37.76
C GLY A 377 6.67 -13.84 37.24
N LEU A 378 6.34 -12.65 37.76
CA LEU A 378 6.86 -11.37 37.24
C LEU A 378 8.39 -11.35 37.23
N HIS A 379 9.01 -11.74 38.35
CA HIS A 379 10.46 -11.91 38.49
C HIS A 379 10.78 -12.90 39.61
N ASN A 380 11.72 -13.82 39.36
CA ASN A 380 12.15 -14.89 40.27
C ASN A 380 10.95 -15.64 40.90
N ASP A 381 10.03 -16.07 40.03
CA ASP A 381 8.82 -16.84 40.32
C ASP A 381 7.88 -16.21 41.38
N VAL A 382 7.98 -14.89 41.57
CA VAL A 382 7.04 -14.11 42.38
C VAL A 382 5.92 -13.54 41.52
N ASP A 383 4.70 -13.94 41.81
CA ASP A 383 3.48 -13.33 41.27
C ASP A 383 3.29 -11.91 41.83
N PHE A 384 2.83 -11.00 40.99
CA PHE A 384 2.50 -9.63 41.38
C PHE A 384 1.01 -9.35 41.15
N HIS A 385 0.34 -8.94 42.22
CA HIS A 385 -1.07 -8.58 42.25
C HIS A 385 -1.22 -7.22 42.92
N GLU A 386 -1.87 -6.27 42.25
CA GLU A 386 -2.16 -4.95 42.81
C GLU A 386 -3.55 -4.45 42.35
N PRO A 387 -4.44 -4.01 43.25
CA PRO A 387 -5.68 -3.35 42.86
C PRO A 387 -5.34 -2.00 42.22
N PHE A 388 -5.93 -1.71 41.06
CA PHE A 388 -5.68 -0.47 40.33
C PHE A 388 -7.00 0.22 39.96
N GLU A 389 -7.16 1.45 40.44
CA GLU A 389 -8.37 2.25 40.26
C GLU A 389 -8.18 3.33 39.20
N ARG A 390 -9.28 3.72 38.55
CA ARG A 390 -9.29 4.78 37.54
C ARG A 390 -8.71 6.08 38.11
N MET A 391 -9.09 6.48 39.33
CA MET A 391 -8.56 7.67 40.00
C MET A 391 -7.02 7.70 40.05
N HIS A 392 -6.37 6.55 40.26
CA HIS A 392 -4.91 6.44 40.27
C HIS A 392 -4.27 6.55 38.88
N LEU A 393 -4.98 6.19 37.82
CA LEU A 393 -4.60 6.43 36.43
C LEU A 393 -4.78 7.92 36.07
N GLU A 394 -5.90 8.52 36.46
CA GLU A 394 -6.22 9.92 36.15
C GLU A 394 -5.20 10.87 36.80
N ALA A 395 -4.82 10.61 38.05
CA ALA A 395 -3.73 11.31 38.73
C ALA A 395 -2.35 11.15 38.03
N LEU A 396 -2.05 9.98 37.44
CA LEU A 396 -0.80 9.78 36.67
C LEU A 396 -0.76 10.65 35.40
N LEU A 397 -1.88 10.83 34.70
CA LEU A 397 -1.94 11.66 33.48
C LEU A 397 -1.61 13.13 33.79
N GLU A 398 -2.04 13.60 34.96
CA GLU A 398 -1.78 14.94 35.46
C GLU A 398 -0.33 15.08 35.98
N GLU A 399 0.14 14.13 36.81
CA GLU A 399 1.51 14.06 37.33
C GLU A 399 2.57 14.02 36.22
N LYS A 400 2.28 13.33 35.10
CA LYS A 400 3.18 13.25 33.94
C LYS A 400 2.95 14.37 32.90
N GLY A 401 2.12 15.37 33.21
CA GLY A 401 1.88 16.53 32.36
C GLY A 401 1.21 16.22 31.01
N MET A 402 0.59 15.06 30.85
CA MET A 402 -0.04 14.64 29.59
C MET A 402 -1.27 15.51 29.26
N LEU A 403 -2.02 15.90 30.30
CA LEU A 403 -3.18 16.79 30.16
C LEU A 403 -2.78 18.20 29.71
N ALA A 404 -1.68 18.75 30.26
CA ALA A 404 -1.14 20.04 29.83
C ALA A 404 -0.72 20.03 28.34
N LYS A 405 -0.22 18.89 27.84
CA LYS A 405 0.11 18.71 26.42
C LYS A 405 -1.13 18.66 25.51
N LEU A 406 -2.30 18.22 26.00
CA LEU A 406 -3.56 18.32 25.25
C LEU A 406 -3.93 19.79 25.01
N LYS A 407 -3.87 20.62 26.06
CA LYS A 407 -4.11 22.07 25.90
C LYS A 407 -3.08 22.72 24.99
N ALA A 408 -1.79 22.41 25.18
CA ALA A 408 -0.72 23.02 24.40
C ALA A 408 -0.81 22.71 22.89
N SER A 409 -1.24 21.50 22.49
CA SER A 409 -1.42 21.16 21.07
C SER A 409 -2.65 21.85 20.45
N LEU A 410 -3.72 22.06 21.22
CA LEU A 410 -4.88 22.86 20.80
C LEU A 410 -4.50 24.33 20.60
N ASP A 411 -3.92 24.96 21.62
CA ASP A 411 -3.54 26.38 21.62
C ASP A 411 -2.57 26.69 20.47
N ALA A 412 -1.56 25.83 20.26
CA ALA A 412 -0.60 25.97 19.16
C ALA A 412 -1.28 25.85 17.79
N THR A 413 -2.16 24.87 17.58
CA THR A 413 -2.84 24.69 16.28
C THR A 413 -3.77 25.86 15.94
N LEU A 414 -4.51 26.37 16.93
CA LEU A 414 -5.39 27.53 16.76
C LEU A 414 -4.58 28.81 16.45
N SER A 415 -3.52 29.07 17.21
CA SER A 415 -2.58 30.17 16.97
C SER A 415 -1.92 30.09 15.59
N HIS A 416 -1.53 28.89 15.15
CA HIS A 416 -0.99 28.65 13.81
C HIS A 416 -2.01 28.84 12.68
N ALA A 417 -3.30 28.56 12.93
CA ALA A 417 -4.38 28.80 11.98
C ALA A 417 -4.80 30.27 11.90
N GLY A 418 -4.45 31.08 12.91
CA GLY A 418 -4.93 32.45 13.07
C GLY A 418 -6.42 32.51 13.41
N LEU A 419 -6.90 31.56 14.22
CA LEU A 419 -8.31 31.39 14.58
C LEU A 419 -8.46 31.19 16.09
N ASP A 420 -9.57 31.64 16.66
CA ASP A 420 -10.00 31.25 18.00
C ASP A 420 -10.78 29.93 17.94
N LEU A 421 -10.92 29.26 19.09
CA LEU A 421 -11.81 28.08 19.21
C LEU A 421 -13.25 28.41 18.77
N ASN A 422 -13.68 29.67 18.93
CA ASN A 422 -14.99 30.14 18.49
C ASN A 422 -15.22 30.01 16.97
N ASP A 423 -14.17 30.07 16.15
CA ASP A 423 -14.25 29.95 14.68
C ASP A 423 -14.33 28.50 14.18
N VAL A 424 -14.22 27.52 15.08
CA VAL A 424 -14.36 26.09 14.77
C VAL A 424 -15.82 25.65 14.94
N ASP A 425 -16.46 25.16 13.88
CA ASP A 425 -17.86 24.72 13.91
C ASP A 425 -18.04 23.41 14.71
N GLN A 426 -17.13 22.46 14.52
CA GLN A 426 -17.20 21.10 15.09
C GLN A 426 -15.79 20.55 15.37
N VAL A 427 -15.66 19.78 16.44
CA VAL A 427 -14.46 19.03 16.81
C VAL A 427 -14.71 17.54 16.55
N GLU A 428 -13.74 16.81 16.01
CA GLU A 428 -13.83 15.37 15.74
C GLU A 428 -12.67 14.64 16.44
N LEU A 429 -12.98 13.76 17.39
CA LEU A 429 -12.00 13.04 18.20
C LEU A 429 -11.60 11.71 17.56
N LEU A 430 -10.29 11.48 17.48
CA LEU A 430 -9.66 10.32 16.84
C LEU A 430 -8.65 9.66 17.78
N GLY A 431 -8.06 8.55 17.34
CA GLY A 431 -7.00 7.86 18.05
C GLY A 431 -7.46 6.92 19.15
N GLY A 432 -6.57 6.03 19.57
CA GLY A 432 -6.88 5.01 20.57
C GLY A 432 -7.03 5.54 22.00
N ALA A 433 -6.31 6.61 22.34
CA ALA A 433 -6.20 7.12 23.71
C ALA A 433 -7.20 8.23 24.05
N SER A 434 -7.89 8.79 23.07
CA SER A 434 -9.05 9.68 23.28
C SER A 434 -10.22 8.94 23.94
N ARG A 435 -10.19 7.60 24.00
CA ARG A 435 -11.14 6.73 24.72
C ARG A 435 -10.83 6.59 26.23
N VAL A 436 -9.87 7.33 26.78
CA VAL A 436 -9.58 7.36 28.22
C VAL A 436 -10.46 8.45 28.88
N PRO A 437 -11.31 8.13 29.88
CA PRO A 437 -12.32 9.07 30.40
C PRO A 437 -11.80 10.44 30.85
N ARG A 438 -10.64 10.52 31.54
CA ARG A 438 -10.03 11.81 31.93
C ARG A 438 -9.49 12.61 30.74
N VAL A 439 -9.10 11.95 29.64
CA VAL A 439 -8.75 12.62 28.37
C VAL A 439 -10.02 13.18 27.72
N GLN A 440 -11.12 12.43 27.70
CA GLN A 440 -12.42 12.94 27.23
C GLN A 440 -12.92 14.11 28.07
N GLN A 441 -12.77 14.05 29.39
CA GLN A 441 -13.13 15.12 30.32
C GLN A 441 -12.28 16.38 30.09
N GLU A 442 -10.95 16.23 29.94
CA GLU A 442 -10.05 17.36 29.67
C GLU A 442 -10.35 17.99 28.31
N LEU A 443 -10.53 17.19 27.27
CA LEU A 443 -10.91 17.69 25.94
C LEU A 443 -12.29 18.36 25.96
N GLY A 444 -13.29 17.78 26.64
CA GLY A 444 -14.60 18.42 26.83
C GLY A 444 -14.51 19.77 27.55
N ALA A 445 -13.67 19.88 28.59
CA ALA A 445 -13.43 21.14 29.28
C ALA A 445 -12.70 22.18 28.39
N LEU A 446 -11.78 21.74 27.54
CA LEU A 446 -11.05 22.59 26.59
C LEU A 446 -11.93 23.06 25.41
N MET A 447 -12.83 22.21 24.90
CA MET A 447 -13.74 22.53 23.79
C MET A 447 -15.01 23.28 24.25
N GLY A 448 -15.35 23.21 25.54
CA GLY A 448 -16.45 23.97 26.15
C GLY A 448 -17.81 23.56 25.60
N ALA A 449 -18.49 24.51 24.94
CA ALA A 449 -19.83 24.32 24.37
C ALA A 449 -19.82 23.91 22.88
N LYS A 450 -18.66 23.55 22.32
CA LYS A 450 -18.55 23.08 20.93
C LYS A 450 -19.07 21.65 20.78
N ASP A 451 -19.53 21.32 19.59
CA ASP A 451 -19.91 19.94 19.25
C ASP A 451 -18.63 19.09 19.13
N VAL A 452 -18.55 18.03 19.94
CA VAL A 452 -17.40 17.12 20.04
C VAL A 452 -17.83 15.74 19.57
N GLY A 453 -17.62 15.48 18.28
CA GLY A 453 -18.03 14.28 17.57
C GLY A 453 -17.04 13.12 17.67
N THR A 454 -17.59 11.92 17.48
CA THR A 454 -16.88 10.68 17.15
C THR A 454 -17.63 9.99 15.99
N HIS A 455 -17.90 10.76 14.93
CA HIS A 455 -18.58 10.29 13.72
C HIS A 455 -17.69 9.35 12.90
N LEU A 456 -16.37 9.54 12.97
CA LEU A 456 -15.41 8.74 12.24
C LEU A 456 -14.94 7.54 13.08
N ASN A 457 -14.65 6.43 12.41
CA ASN A 457 -13.91 5.33 13.05
C ASN A 457 -12.44 5.75 13.25
N GLY A 458 -12.12 6.24 14.45
CA GLY A 458 -10.79 6.73 14.83
C GLY A 458 -9.63 5.73 14.75
N ASP A 459 -9.88 4.44 14.49
CA ASP A 459 -8.83 3.45 14.18
C ASP A 459 -8.56 3.30 12.66
N GLU A 460 -9.45 3.81 11.80
CA GLU A 460 -9.49 3.50 10.35
C GLU A 460 -9.57 4.72 9.43
N ALA A 461 -10.10 5.85 9.91
CA ALA A 461 -10.38 7.05 9.10
C ALA A 461 -9.17 7.56 8.31
N MET A 462 -7.98 7.54 8.92
CA MET A 462 -6.73 7.98 8.30
C MET A 462 -6.30 7.06 7.15
N ALA A 463 -6.36 5.74 7.33
CA ALA A 463 -6.02 4.77 6.29
C ALA A 463 -7.01 4.82 5.11
N THR A 464 -8.32 4.85 5.42
CA THR A 464 -9.40 4.98 4.41
C THR A 464 -9.31 6.30 3.65
N GLY A 465 -9.04 7.41 4.35
CA GLY A 465 -8.82 8.72 3.74
C GLY A 465 -7.58 8.77 2.85
N ALA A 466 -6.46 8.21 3.31
CA ALA A 466 -5.25 8.04 2.49
C ALA A 466 -5.52 7.21 1.22
N ALA A 467 -6.29 6.13 1.32
CA ALA A 467 -6.68 5.31 0.18
C ALA A 467 -7.58 6.08 -0.78
N PHE A 468 -8.49 6.90 -0.25
CA PHE A 468 -9.33 7.78 -1.07
C PHE A 468 -8.51 8.85 -1.81
N ILE A 469 -7.52 9.46 -1.16
CA ILE A 469 -6.58 10.39 -1.81
C ILE A 469 -5.82 9.67 -2.93
N ALA A 470 -5.33 8.45 -2.67
CA ALA A 470 -4.67 7.64 -3.67
C ALA A 470 -5.58 7.36 -4.88
N ALA A 471 -6.84 6.98 -4.65
CA ALA A 471 -7.84 6.76 -5.72
C ALA A 471 -8.17 8.04 -6.51
N ASN A 472 -8.38 9.17 -5.83
CA ASN A 472 -8.70 10.47 -6.42
C ASN A 472 -7.51 11.07 -7.21
N SER A 473 -6.29 10.63 -6.92
CA SER A 473 -5.06 11.07 -7.60
C SER A 473 -4.86 10.46 -9.00
N THR A 474 -5.60 9.40 -9.37
CA THR A 474 -5.43 8.67 -10.64
C THR A 474 -6.72 8.52 -11.45
N ALA A 475 -6.60 8.59 -12.78
CA ALA A 475 -7.71 8.30 -13.70
C ALA A 475 -8.11 6.81 -13.74
N THR A 476 -7.36 5.90 -13.08
CA THR A 476 -7.69 4.47 -13.00
C THR A 476 -8.97 4.19 -12.19
N PHE A 477 -9.27 5.01 -11.17
CA PHE A 477 -10.43 4.83 -10.30
C PHE A 477 -11.45 5.94 -10.51
N ARG A 478 -12.74 5.61 -10.37
CA ARG A 478 -13.84 6.60 -10.43
C ARG A 478 -14.39 6.80 -9.03
N VAL A 479 -14.04 7.93 -8.41
CA VAL A 479 -14.45 8.30 -7.04
C VAL A 479 -15.12 9.69 -7.01
N LYS A 480 -15.73 10.06 -5.88
CA LYS A 480 -16.23 11.43 -5.62
C LYS A 480 -15.07 12.43 -5.75
N GLN A 481 -15.09 13.27 -6.78
CA GLN A 481 -13.99 14.23 -6.98
C GLN A 481 -13.95 15.26 -5.85
N LEU A 482 -12.74 15.46 -5.31
CA LEU A 482 -12.47 16.27 -4.13
C LEU A 482 -11.15 17.04 -4.34
N LEU A 483 -11.10 18.31 -3.93
CA LEU A 483 -9.90 19.14 -4.04
C LEU A 483 -9.15 19.17 -2.71
N LEU A 484 -8.05 18.42 -2.61
CA LEU A 484 -7.17 18.45 -1.43
C LEU A 484 -6.18 19.62 -1.51
N GLN A 485 -6.05 20.37 -0.41
CA GLN A 485 -4.99 21.34 -0.18
C GLN A 485 -4.31 21.08 1.18
N ASP A 486 -3.10 20.54 1.13
CA ASP A 486 -2.24 20.32 2.30
C ASP A 486 -1.12 21.39 2.39
N ILE A 487 -0.47 21.48 3.54
CA ILE A 487 0.49 22.53 3.93
C ILE A 487 1.84 21.94 4.38
N THR A 488 2.76 22.79 4.85
CA THR A 488 3.93 22.39 5.64
C THR A 488 3.92 23.12 6.98
N PRO A 489 4.13 22.46 8.14
CA PRO A 489 4.26 23.15 9.43
C PRO A 489 5.63 23.81 9.64
N TYR A 490 6.57 23.59 8.73
CA TYR A 490 7.91 24.21 8.71
C TYR A 490 7.98 25.32 7.66
N GLU A 491 8.80 26.33 7.93
CA GLU A 491 9.29 27.24 6.91
C GLU A 491 10.53 26.63 6.23
N TYR A 492 10.56 26.66 4.90
CA TYR A 492 11.75 26.33 4.13
C TYR A 492 12.36 27.63 3.60
N LEU A 493 13.60 27.91 4.03
CA LEU A 493 14.32 29.14 3.67
C LEU A 493 15.70 28.85 3.12
N VAL A 494 16.18 29.78 2.29
CA VAL A 494 17.42 29.67 1.54
C VAL A 494 18.30 30.87 1.90
N LYS A 495 19.45 30.62 2.54
CA LYS A 495 20.46 31.64 2.87
C LYS A 495 21.53 31.63 1.78
N ILE A 496 21.73 32.76 1.10
CA ILE A 496 22.67 32.90 -0.02
C ILE A 496 23.84 33.79 0.44
N ASP A 497 25.07 33.29 0.36
CA ASP A 497 26.30 34.04 0.63
C ASP A 497 27.00 34.34 -0.71
N ALA A 498 26.95 35.61 -1.12
CA ALA A 498 27.37 36.08 -2.44
C ALA A 498 28.07 37.45 -2.36
N VAL A 499 28.82 37.80 -3.40
CA VAL A 499 29.48 39.10 -3.53
C VAL A 499 28.47 40.18 -3.96
N ALA A 500 28.58 41.38 -3.42
CA ALA A 500 27.84 42.56 -3.87
C ALA A 500 28.33 43.04 -5.24
N GLU A 501 27.45 43.07 -6.23
CA GLU A 501 27.74 43.59 -7.58
C GLU A 501 27.49 45.10 -7.73
N GLU A 502 26.75 45.69 -6.79
CA GLU A 502 26.28 47.07 -6.78
C GLU A 502 26.42 47.60 -5.34
N ASP A 503 26.61 48.91 -5.16
CA ASP A 503 26.60 49.54 -3.84
C ASP A 503 25.17 49.69 -3.31
N ASP A 504 24.94 49.41 -2.03
CA ASP A 504 23.66 49.56 -1.33
C ASP A 504 23.88 50.45 -0.09
N PRO A 505 23.71 51.78 -0.22
CA PRO A 505 23.97 52.74 0.85
C PRO A 505 23.07 52.57 2.08
N ASP A 506 21.82 52.13 1.87
CA ASP A 506 20.83 51.96 2.94
C ASP A 506 21.15 50.71 3.78
N ALA A 507 21.70 49.66 3.17
CA ALA A 507 22.27 48.51 3.87
C ALA A 507 23.71 48.73 4.38
N GLY A 508 24.37 49.83 3.99
CA GLY A 508 25.77 50.11 4.29
C GLY A 508 26.78 49.21 3.57
N VAL A 509 26.35 48.54 2.49
CA VAL A 509 27.12 47.54 1.74
C VAL A 509 27.78 48.16 0.51
N ARG A 510 29.03 47.81 0.24
CA ARG A 510 29.78 48.26 -0.95
C ARG A 510 29.92 47.14 -1.96
N ARG A 511 30.10 47.51 -3.22
CA ARG A 511 30.47 46.59 -4.29
C ARG A 511 31.76 45.85 -3.94
N GLY A 512 31.71 44.52 -3.97
CA GLY A 512 32.80 43.62 -3.56
C GLY A 512 32.66 43.03 -2.15
N ASP A 513 31.79 43.57 -1.29
CA ASP A 513 31.54 42.99 0.04
C ASP A 513 30.81 41.63 -0.06
N ARG A 514 31.01 40.74 0.92
CA ARG A 514 30.24 39.49 1.03
C ARG A 514 28.92 39.75 1.76
N VAL A 515 27.81 39.43 1.12
CA VAL A 515 26.45 39.69 1.61
C VAL A 515 25.68 38.39 1.79
N LYS A 516 25.04 38.24 2.96
CA LYS A 516 24.14 37.11 3.24
C LYS A 516 22.69 37.53 3.01
N LYS A 517 22.04 36.95 1.99
CA LYS A 517 20.66 37.25 1.58
C LYS A 517 19.77 36.04 1.85
N THR A 518 18.85 36.18 2.81
CA THR A 518 17.84 35.15 3.13
C THR A 518 16.62 35.29 2.22
N LYS A 519 16.09 34.18 1.72
CA LYS A 519 14.84 34.12 0.95
C LYS A 519 13.99 32.92 1.38
N VAL A 520 12.74 33.18 1.73
CA VAL A 520 11.75 32.12 1.99
C VAL A 520 11.42 31.42 0.66
N LEU A 521 11.55 30.09 0.65
CA LEU A 521 11.21 29.22 -0.47
C LEU A 521 9.75 28.74 -0.37
N VAL A 522 9.32 28.43 0.85
CA VAL A 522 7.93 28.14 1.26
C VAL A 522 7.78 28.59 2.71
N GLY A 523 6.83 29.47 3.01
CA GLY A 523 6.60 29.96 4.38
C GLY A 523 5.91 28.92 5.28
N ARG A 524 6.00 29.11 6.60
CA ARG A 524 5.29 28.24 7.57
C ARG A 524 3.78 28.21 7.30
N HIS A 525 3.18 27.02 7.38
CA HIS A 525 1.77 26.73 7.08
C HIS A 525 1.31 27.08 5.64
N ALA A 526 2.24 27.39 4.73
CA ALA A 526 1.90 27.61 3.33
C ALA A 526 1.59 26.29 2.60
N ARG A 527 0.82 26.39 1.51
CA ARG A 527 0.42 25.25 0.66
C ARG A 527 1.65 24.51 0.11
N PHE A 528 1.78 23.23 0.47
CA PHE A 528 2.95 22.42 0.14
C PHE A 528 2.67 21.47 -1.03
N ALA A 529 2.29 22.05 -2.18
CA ALA A 529 2.02 21.29 -3.39
C ALA A 529 3.30 20.86 -4.13
N GLN A 530 3.26 19.66 -4.73
CA GLN A 530 4.31 19.11 -5.59
C GLN A 530 4.79 20.08 -6.67
N GLY A 531 6.01 19.89 -7.15
CA GLY A 531 6.60 20.64 -8.27
C GLY A 531 7.67 21.65 -7.84
N SER A 532 8.07 22.50 -8.77
CA SER A 532 9.23 23.39 -8.60
C SER A 532 8.97 24.59 -7.69
N ARG A 533 10.04 25.08 -7.05
CA ARG A 533 10.17 26.39 -6.41
C ARG A 533 11.50 27.00 -6.84
N THR A 534 11.51 28.27 -7.26
CA THR A 534 12.70 28.89 -7.85
C THR A 534 13.14 30.10 -7.04
N VAL A 535 14.39 30.10 -6.61
CA VAL A 535 15.05 31.26 -5.98
C VAL A 535 16.04 31.85 -6.97
N SER A 536 16.11 33.19 -7.04
CA SER A 536 16.98 33.87 -7.99
C SER A 536 17.83 34.97 -7.35
N LEU A 537 19.01 35.19 -7.91
CA LEU A 537 19.95 36.26 -7.60
C LEU A 537 20.43 36.88 -8.94
N ARG A 538 20.68 38.19 -9.00
CA ARG A 538 21.47 38.78 -10.10
C ARG A 538 22.94 38.83 -9.66
N THR A 539 23.83 38.21 -10.43
CA THR A 539 25.26 38.06 -10.10
C THR A 539 26.05 37.60 -11.34
N THR A 540 27.30 38.07 -11.48
CA THR A 540 28.31 37.45 -12.36
C THR A 540 29.33 36.62 -11.56
N GLN A 541 29.35 36.74 -10.23
CA GLN A 541 30.25 36.00 -9.33
C GLN A 541 29.65 34.67 -8.89
N ASP A 542 30.53 33.72 -8.60
CA ASP A 542 30.25 32.44 -7.94
C ASP A 542 29.77 32.67 -6.49
N PHE A 543 28.92 31.79 -5.98
CA PHE A 543 28.24 32.00 -4.69
C PHE A 543 27.87 30.69 -3.98
N GLN A 544 27.64 30.79 -2.66
CA GLN A 544 27.24 29.67 -1.81
C GLN A 544 25.78 29.81 -1.37
N VAL A 545 25.09 28.69 -1.20
CA VAL A 545 23.68 28.63 -0.80
C VAL A 545 23.48 27.54 0.24
N GLU A 546 22.66 27.80 1.25
CA GLU A 546 22.29 26.82 2.27
C GLU A 546 20.77 26.82 2.48
N LEU A 547 20.16 25.64 2.35
CA LEU A 547 18.73 25.37 2.52
C LEU A 547 18.45 24.89 3.95
N PHE A 548 17.42 25.43 4.57
CA PHE A 548 16.99 25.12 5.94
C PHE A 548 15.53 24.67 6.00
N GLU A 549 15.22 23.82 6.99
CA GLU A 549 13.89 23.52 7.55
C GLU A 549 13.83 24.20 8.93
N ASP A 550 13.07 25.29 9.03
CA ASP A 550 13.18 26.27 10.11
C ASP A 550 14.66 26.71 10.32
N ASP A 551 15.27 26.34 11.44
CA ASP A 551 16.69 26.59 11.77
C ASP A 551 17.62 25.41 11.44
N ALA A 552 17.08 24.24 11.09
CA ALA A 552 17.85 23.05 10.78
C ALA A 552 18.35 23.08 9.33
N SER A 553 19.68 23.10 9.14
CA SER A 553 20.28 22.98 7.81
C SER A 553 19.99 21.61 7.19
N LEU A 554 19.73 21.60 5.87
CA LEU A 554 19.48 20.40 5.06
C LEU A 554 20.58 20.17 4.03
N LEU A 555 20.85 21.18 3.20
CA LEU A 555 21.66 21.06 1.99
C LEU A 555 22.44 22.36 1.74
N LYS A 556 23.74 22.21 1.50
CA LYS A 556 24.64 23.28 1.04
C LYS A 556 24.94 23.08 -0.44
N LEU A 557 25.01 24.18 -1.18
CA LEU A 557 25.33 24.24 -2.59
C LEU A 557 26.47 25.25 -2.80
N ALA A 558 27.49 24.89 -3.58
CA ALA A 558 28.44 25.85 -4.15
C ALA A 558 28.15 25.98 -5.65
N VAL A 559 27.78 27.18 -6.11
CA VAL A 559 27.44 27.46 -7.51
C VAL A 559 28.62 28.14 -8.18
N THR A 560 29.17 27.51 -9.22
CA THR A 560 30.45 27.88 -9.83
C THR A 560 30.41 28.08 -11.34
N GLY A 561 31.41 28.81 -11.86
CA GLY A 561 31.53 29.12 -13.30
C GLY A 561 30.60 30.23 -13.79
N VAL A 562 29.99 31.00 -12.88
CA VAL A 562 28.98 32.02 -13.19
C VAL A 562 29.53 33.09 -14.11
N ALA A 563 30.78 33.50 -13.92
CA ALA A 563 31.45 34.54 -14.71
C ALA A 563 31.75 34.13 -16.17
N GLU A 564 31.88 32.83 -16.44
CA GLU A 564 32.08 32.30 -17.80
C GLU A 564 30.74 32.18 -18.53
N ALA A 565 29.74 31.57 -17.86
CA ALA A 565 28.36 31.49 -18.36
C ALA A 565 27.79 32.90 -18.64
N ALA A 566 28.09 33.90 -17.82
CA ALA A 566 27.67 35.28 -18.01
C ALA A 566 28.17 35.87 -19.34
N LYS A 567 29.46 35.71 -19.65
CA LYS A 567 30.07 36.21 -20.91
C LYS A 567 29.50 35.50 -22.13
N LYS A 568 29.39 34.17 -22.06
CA LYS A 568 28.81 33.33 -23.12
C LYS A 568 27.35 33.72 -23.41
N LEU A 569 26.55 33.96 -22.37
CA LEU A 569 25.17 34.41 -22.53
C LEU A 569 25.05 35.85 -23.03
N GLU A 570 25.95 36.75 -22.65
CA GLU A 570 25.98 38.11 -23.18
C GLU A 570 26.27 38.13 -24.69
N GLU A 571 27.26 37.34 -25.14
CA GLU A 571 27.53 37.14 -26.56
C GLU A 571 26.33 36.52 -27.32
N GLU A 572 25.65 35.52 -26.73
CA GLU A 572 24.49 34.88 -27.36
C GLU A 572 23.26 35.81 -27.41
N ALA A 573 23.03 36.57 -26.35
CA ALA A 573 22.01 37.60 -26.25
C ALA A 573 22.17 38.67 -27.34
N GLN A 574 23.39 39.19 -27.52
CA GLN A 574 23.70 40.16 -28.58
C GLN A 574 23.46 39.57 -29.97
N LYS A 575 24.02 38.38 -30.26
CA LYS A 575 23.86 37.71 -31.56
C LYS A 575 22.40 37.44 -31.92
N LYS A 576 21.54 37.13 -30.92
CA LYS A 576 20.09 36.96 -31.13
C LYS A 576 19.34 38.29 -31.30
N ALA A 577 19.67 39.32 -30.51
CA ALA A 577 19.07 40.65 -30.67
C ALA A 577 19.32 41.22 -32.08
N GLU A 578 20.56 41.10 -32.59
CA GLU A 578 20.95 41.52 -33.94
C GLU A 578 20.31 40.68 -35.05
N ALA A 579 20.15 39.37 -34.84
CA ALA A 579 19.53 38.48 -35.82
C ALA A 579 18.03 38.72 -35.97
N GLU A 580 17.32 38.98 -34.86
CA GLU A 580 15.86 39.05 -34.81
C GLU A 580 15.28 40.46 -35.02
N SER A 581 16.02 41.54 -34.72
CA SER A 581 15.51 42.93 -34.80
C SER A 581 15.48 43.50 -36.22
N LYS A 582 15.08 42.70 -37.22
CA LYS A 582 15.12 43.07 -38.64
C LYS A 582 13.76 43.54 -39.17
N THR A 583 13.53 44.84 -39.16
CA THR A 583 12.64 45.48 -40.15
C THR A 583 13.09 46.91 -40.44
N GLU A 584 13.14 47.23 -41.73
CA GLU A 584 13.36 48.56 -42.36
C GLU A 584 14.57 49.43 -41.91
N LYS A 585 15.60 49.41 -42.77
CA LYS A 585 16.49 50.57 -42.95
C LYS A 585 15.69 51.70 -43.63
N ASN A 586 15.21 52.68 -42.87
CA ASN A 586 15.08 54.10 -43.25
C ASN A 586 14.33 54.87 -42.15
N GLY A 587 15.09 55.30 -41.14
CA GLY A 587 14.60 56.04 -39.99
C GLY A 587 15.60 55.90 -38.86
N GLU A 588 15.97 57.00 -38.21
CA GLU A 588 16.89 56.98 -37.07
C GLU A 588 16.14 56.47 -35.84
N VAL A 589 16.12 55.14 -35.67
CA VAL A 589 15.89 54.55 -34.36
C VAL A 589 17.14 54.83 -33.54
N GLU A 590 17.05 55.80 -32.63
CA GLU A 590 18.10 56.05 -31.65
C GLU A 590 18.46 54.74 -30.95
N SER A 591 19.72 54.32 -31.08
CA SER A 591 20.19 53.12 -30.41
C SER A 591 20.39 53.41 -28.93
N GLU A 592 19.29 53.42 -28.15
CA GLU A 592 19.35 53.21 -26.71
C GLU A 592 20.25 51.99 -26.47
N THR A 593 21.43 52.21 -25.90
CA THR A 593 22.29 51.11 -25.47
C THR A 593 21.48 50.30 -24.46
N PRO A 594 21.19 49.01 -24.73
CA PRO A 594 20.24 48.27 -23.90
C PRO A 594 20.77 48.21 -22.47
N GLU A 595 19.94 48.57 -21.49
CA GLU A 595 20.29 48.56 -20.07
C GLU A 595 21.01 47.23 -19.75
N ARG A 596 22.29 47.31 -19.39
CA ARG A 596 23.16 46.15 -19.18
C ARG A 596 22.87 45.50 -17.83
N ARG A 597 21.67 44.95 -17.70
CA ARG A 597 21.16 44.28 -16.50
C ARG A 597 21.98 43.02 -16.24
N LEU A 598 22.53 42.92 -15.03
CA LEU A 598 23.28 41.77 -14.54
C LEU A 598 22.51 40.45 -14.80
N PRO A 599 23.17 39.38 -15.25
CA PRO A 599 22.51 38.10 -15.49
C PRO A 599 21.90 37.55 -14.19
N LYS A 600 20.76 36.88 -14.35
CA LYS A 600 19.95 36.35 -13.25
C LYS A 600 20.23 34.85 -13.12
N ALA A 601 20.90 34.45 -12.05
CA ALA A 601 21.03 33.05 -11.66
C ALA A 601 19.70 32.58 -11.05
N ASN A 602 19.27 31.36 -11.41
CA ASN A 602 18.04 30.74 -10.94
C ASN A 602 18.39 29.36 -10.39
N LEU A 603 18.08 29.13 -9.12
CA LEU A 603 18.18 27.83 -8.46
C LEU A 603 16.78 27.24 -8.36
N VAL A 604 16.58 26.06 -8.93
CA VAL A 604 15.32 25.32 -8.87
C VAL A 604 15.46 24.24 -7.81
N PHE A 605 14.50 24.26 -6.89
CA PHE A 605 14.22 23.19 -5.94
C PHE A 605 12.91 22.52 -6.35
N LYS A 606 12.70 21.28 -5.94
CA LYS A 606 11.54 20.46 -6.32
C LYS A 606 10.97 19.76 -5.10
N VAL A 607 9.65 19.84 -4.93
CA VAL A 607 8.90 19.05 -3.96
C VAL A 607 8.33 17.82 -4.68
N ASP A 608 8.67 16.62 -4.19
CA ASP A 608 8.14 15.35 -4.70
C ASP A 608 6.77 14.99 -4.08
N GLY A 609 6.24 13.79 -4.38
CA GLY A 609 4.97 13.33 -3.82
C GLY A 609 4.99 13.12 -2.30
N ALA A 610 6.10 12.61 -1.75
CA ALA A 610 6.31 12.43 -0.32
C ALA A 610 6.42 13.77 0.45
N GLY A 611 6.45 14.90 -0.26
CA GLY A 611 6.74 16.20 0.31
C GLY A 611 8.22 16.38 0.61
N VAL A 612 9.10 15.60 -0.04
CA VAL A 612 10.55 15.77 0.09
C VAL A 612 11.02 16.86 -0.87
N LEU A 613 11.81 17.79 -0.33
CA LEU A 613 12.36 18.94 -1.01
C LEU A 613 13.82 18.66 -1.43
N SER A 614 14.06 18.54 -2.73
CA SER A 614 15.41 18.41 -3.29
C SER A 614 15.82 19.65 -4.08
N PHE A 615 17.12 19.78 -4.35
CA PHE A 615 17.58 20.57 -5.49
C PHE A 615 17.20 19.87 -6.81
N ASP A 616 17.09 20.63 -7.91
CA ASP A 616 16.75 20.16 -9.26
C ASP A 616 17.83 20.58 -10.28
N ARG A 617 18.21 21.87 -10.28
CA ARG A 617 19.26 22.45 -11.14
C ARG A 617 19.47 23.94 -10.86
N ALA A 618 20.62 24.47 -11.27
CA ALA A 618 20.86 25.91 -11.40
C ALA A 618 21.13 26.29 -12.87
N TYR A 619 20.63 27.46 -13.27
CA TYR A 619 20.89 28.02 -14.60
C TYR A 619 20.91 29.55 -14.58
N LEU A 620 21.77 30.12 -15.39
CA LEU A 620 21.91 31.56 -15.58
C LEU A 620 20.97 32.01 -16.72
N THR A 621 20.39 33.20 -16.62
CA THR A 621 19.57 33.82 -17.67
C THR A 621 20.00 35.25 -17.94
N GLN A 622 20.17 35.61 -19.22
CA GLN A 622 20.37 36.99 -19.65
C GLN A 622 19.14 37.48 -20.44
N ASP A 623 18.68 38.68 -20.09
CA ASP A 623 17.59 39.38 -20.76
C ASP A 623 18.14 40.04 -22.07
N TYR A 624 17.42 39.91 -23.18
CA TYR A 624 17.68 40.65 -24.43
C TYR A 624 16.39 41.23 -25.03
N PHE A 625 16.52 42.26 -25.87
CA PHE A 625 15.36 42.98 -26.42
C PHE A 625 15.25 42.78 -27.94
N VAL A 626 14.00 42.73 -28.41
CA VAL A 626 13.65 42.67 -29.84
C VAL A 626 12.48 43.61 -30.09
N TYR A 627 12.56 44.42 -31.14
CA TYR A 627 11.50 45.34 -31.55
C TYR A 627 10.66 44.70 -32.66
N VAL A 628 9.34 44.68 -32.49
CA VAL A 628 8.39 44.06 -33.44
C VAL A 628 7.28 45.07 -33.79
N PRO A 629 6.94 45.28 -35.07
CA PRO A 629 5.89 46.23 -35.45
C PRO A 629 4.51 45.79 -34.94
N LEU A 630 3.70 46.75 -34.50
CA LEU A 630 2.31 46.53 -34.10
C LEU A 630 1.41 46.40 -35.36
N PRO A 631 0.47 45.43 -35.38
CA PRO A 631 -0.47 45.29 -36.49
C PRO A 631 -1.42 46.50 -36.56
N SER A 632 -1.60 47.06 -37.75
CA SER A 632 -2.55 48.15 -37.98
C SER A 632 -4.00 47.64 -37.96
N THR A 633 -4.83 48.25 -37.11
CA THR A 633 -6.26 47.95 -37.02
C THR A 633 -7.02 48.60 -38.16
N THR A 634 -7.54 47.79 -39.10
CA THR A 634 -8.44 48.24 -40.16
C THR A 634 -9.84 48.55 -39.62
N THR A 635 -10.11 49.82 -39.32
CA THR A 635 -11.44 50.32 -39.01
C THR A 635 -12.37 50.18 -40.23
N LYS A 636 -13.62 49.74 -40.02
CA LYS A 636 -14.64 49.75 -41.08
C LYS A 636 -14.97 51.19 -41.47
N ALA A 637 -15.04 51.47 -42.77
CA ALA A 637 -15.53 52.74 -43.28
C ALA A 637 -17.03 52.88 -43.03
N THR A 638 -17.45 54.09 -42.65
CA THR A 638 -18.85 54.55 -42.64
C THR A 638 -18.89 55.88 -43.37
N THR A 639 -19.82 56.03 -44.32
CA THR A 639 -19.78 57.11 -45.32
C THR A 639 -20.63 58.32 -44.92
N THR A 640 -20.04 59.52 -44.97
CA THR A 640 -20.76 60.81 -45.01
C THR A 640 -19.95 61.80 -45.86
N LYS A 641 -20.62 62.84 -46.39
CA LYS A 641 -20.09 63.75 -47.42
C LYS A 641 -19.89 65.19 -46.92
N GLU A 642 -19.29 66.00 -47.80
CA GLU A 642 -19.40 67.49 -47.89
C GLU A 642 -18.66 68.26 -46.76
N SER A 643 -18.01 69.41 -47.00
CA SER A 643 -17.82 70.22 -48.23
C SER A 643 -16.55 71.11 -48.16
N GLU A 644 -15.97 71.41 -49.32
CA GLU A 644 -15.17 72.61 -49.72
C GLU A 644 -14.16 73.29 -48.76
N GLY A 645 -12.90 73.47 -49.22
CA GLY A 645 -11.88 74.33 -48.60
C GLY A 645 -10.49 74.17 -49.26
N GLU A 646 -9.89 75.28 -49.72
CA GLU A 646 -8.71 75.35 -50.61
C GLU A 646 -7.41 74.63 -50.17
N GLU A 647 -6.53 74.39 -51.16
CA GLU A 647 -5.23 73.73 -50.99
C GLU A 647 -4.17 74.62 -50.33
N THR A 648 -3.30 74.02 -49.52
CA THR A 648 -1.89 74.45 -49.45
C THR A 648 -1.00 73.25 -49.14
N SER A 649 0.03 73.03 -49.97
CA SER A 649 0.74 71.75 -50.02
C SER A 649 1.88 71.65 -48.99
N THR A 650 1.69 70.81 -47.97
CA THR A 650 2.80 70.22 -47.20
C THR A 650 2.69 68.70 -47.22
N THR A 651 3.70 68.01 -47.75
CA THR A 651 3.73 66.54 -47.81
C THR A 651 3.91 65.94 -46.41
N THR A 652 2.83 65.47 -45.81
CA THR A 652 2.87 64.71 -44.57
C THR A 652 3.62 63.39 -44.78
N PRO A 653 4.61 63.04 -43.93
CA PRO A 653 5.18 61.69 -43.93
C PRO A 653 4.11 60.63 -43.64
N ALA A 654 4.32 59.40 -44.13
CA ALA A 654 3.47 58.28 -43.77
C ALA A 654 3.49 58.06 -42.24
N PRO A 655 2.38 57.61 -41.61
CA PRO A 655 2.34 57.44 -40.17
C PRO A 655 3.36 56.40 -39.72
N ALA A 656 4.32 56.81 -38.89
CA ALA A 656 5.41 55.96 -38.44
C ALA A 656 4.90 54.67 -37.80
N ALA A 657 5.45 53.53 -38.25
CA ALA A 657 5.10 52.22 -37.71
C ALA A 657 5.42 52.18 -36.20
N LYS A 658 4.40 51.91 -35.38
CA LYS A 658 4.59 51.81 -33.92
C LYS A 658 5.15 50.43 -33.60
N PHE A 659 6.35 50.37 -33.03
CA PHE A 659 6.98 49.13 -32.59
C PHE A 659 6.68 48.83 -31.12
N LYS A 660 6.66 47.54 -30.76
CA LYS A 660 6.60 47.06 -29.39
C LYS A 660 7.94 46.42 -29.02
N ARG A 661 8.56 46.89 -27.93
CA ARG A 661 9.72 46.23 -27.31
C ARG A 661 9.26 44.95 -26.63
N LEU A 662 9.81 43.81 -27.06
CA LEU A 662 9.65 42.52 -26.41
C LEU A 662 10.95 42.15 -25.68
N THR A 663 10.83 41.66 -24.45
CA THR A 663 11.96 41.05 -23.74
C THR A 663 11.95 39.56 -24.02
N LYS A 664 13.11 39.01 -24.38
CA LYS A 664 13.39 37.58 -24.53
C LYS A 664 14.56 37.20 -23.64
N GLN A 665 14.80 35.90 -23.46
CA GLN A 665 15.89 35.40 -22.62
C GLN A 665 16.71 34.33 -23.35
N VAL A 666 18.00 34.31 -23.04
CA VAL A 666 18.91 33.19 -23.27
C VAL A 666 19.28 32.57 -21.92
N SER A 667 19.62 31.29 -21.90
CA SER A 667 19.85 30.53 -20.66
C SER A 667 20.94 29.48 -20.81
N ASP A 668 21.82 29.37 -19.82
CA ASP A 668 22.91 28.39 -19.78
C ASP A 668 22.95 27.70 -18.42
N ALA A 669 23.42 26.45 -18.37
CA ALA A 669 23.50 25.69 -17.13
C ALA A 669 24.65 26.21 -16.24
N LEU A 670 24.48 26.14 -14.92
CA LEU A 670 25.54 26.45 -13.95
C LEU A 670 26.04 25.15 -13.30
N ALA A 671 27.34 25.09 -13.00
CA ALA A 671 27.90 24.01 -12.22
C ALA A 671 27.52 24.19 -10.74
N VAL A 672 27.16 23.09 -10.08
CA VAL A 672 26.80 23.07 -8.66
C VAL A 672 27.40 21.86 -7.97
N GLU A 673 28.07 22.09 -6.85
CA GLU A 673 28.52 21.05 -5.92
C GLU A 673 27.52 20.95 -4.76
N GLU A 674 26.97 19.76 -4.52
CA GLU A 674 26.00 19.49 -3.46
C GLU A 674 26.66 18.87 -2.22
N THR A 675 26.52 19.51 -1.06
CA THR A 675 26.94 18.98 0.24
C THR A 675 25.74 18.83 1.16
N GLN A 676 25.25 17.60 1.29
CA GLN A 676 24.18 17.27 2.24
C GLN A 676 24.70 17.29 3.68
N THR A 677 23.80 17.54 4.63
CA THR A 677 24.12 17.62 6.06
C THR A 677 23.64 16.38 6.83
N LEU A 678 24.26 16.11 7.98
CA LEU A 678 24.01 14.91 8.78
C LEU A 678 22.61 14.91 9.46
N PRO A 679 21.95 13.75 9.61
CA PRO A 679 22.30 12.45 9.04
C PRO A 679 22.02 12.38 7.53
N LEU A 680 22.89 11.69 6.80
CA LEU A 680 22.78 11.53 5.35
C LEU A 680 21.65 10.53 4.98
N PRO A 681 20.85 10.83 3.96
CA PRO A 681 19.88 9.89 3.40
C PRO A 681 20.58 8.74 2.68
N LEU A 682 19.83 7.70 2.31
CA LEU A 682 20.38 6.57 1.58
C LEU A 682 20.70 6.96 0.12
N THR A 683 21.87 6.55 -0.35
CA THR A 683 22.18 6.60 -1.78
C THR A 683 21.32 5.60 -2.56
N SER A 684 21.19 5.79 -3.88
CA SER A 684 20.47 4.83 -4.73
C SER A 684 21.10 3.43 -4.73
N GLU A 685 22.43 3.35 -4.55
CA GLU A 685 23.15 2.08 -4.44
C GLU A 685 22.85 1.38 -3.11
N GLU A 686 22.84 2.11 -2.00
CA GLU A 686 22.47 1.56 -0.68
C GLU A 686 20.99 1.17 -0.62
N ARG A 687 20.06 1.94 -1.21
CA ARG A 687 18.65 1.53 -1.35
C ARG A 687 18.52 0.21 -2.11
N ASN A 688 19.24 0.05 -3.21
CA ASN A 688 19.23 -1.20 -3.99
C ASN A 688 19.85 -2.37 -3.21
N ALA A 689 20.93 -2.14 -2.44
CA ALA A 689 21.54 -3.15 -1.59
C ALA A 689 20.59 -3.60 -0.45
N LEU A 690 19.96 -2.65 0.26
CA LEU A 690 18.98 -2.93 1.31
C LEU A 690 17.73 -3.62 0.76
N ARG A 691 17.31 -3.30 -0.47
CA ARG A 691 16.21 -3.99 -1.16
C ARG A 691 16.56 -5.44 -1.50
N LYS A 692 17.77 -5.71 -1.99
CA LYS A 692 18.26 -7.08 -2.21
C LYS A 692 18.35 -7.86 -0.89
N GLN A 693 18.86 -7.24 0.17
CA GLN A 693 18.89 -7.81 1.51
C GLN A 693 17.48 -8.15 2.02
N LEU A 694 16.50 -7.26 1.84
CA LEU A 694 15.10 -7.50 2.21
C LEU A 694 14.52 -8.72 1.46
N GLN A 695 14.77 -8.83 0.16
CA GLN A 695 14.32 -9.96 -0.66
C GLN A 695 14.98 -11.28 -0.24
N GLU A 696 16.26 -11.27 0.13
CA GLU A 696 16.97 -12.45 0.68
C GLU A 696 16.38 -12.90 2.03
N MET A 697 15.98 -11.94 2.87
CA MET A 697 15.30 -12.22 4.14
C MET A 697 13.89 -12.77 3.90
N GLU A 698 13.09 -12.17 2.99
CA GLU A 698 11.77 -12.70 2.61
C GLU A 698 11.86 -14.12 2.02
N ALA A 699 12.92 -14.43 1.28
CA ALA A 699 13.19 -15.76 0.75
C ALA A 699 13.66 -16.76 1.83
N ALA A 700 14.21 -16.30 2.96
CA ALA A 700 14.42 -17.15 4.14
C ALA A 700 13.09 -17.41 4.85
N ASP A 701 12.34 -16.36 5.18
CA ASP A 701 11.02 -16.43 5.84
C ASP A 701 10.06 -17.38 5.10
N LEU A 702 10.02 -17.28 3.76
CA LEU A 702 9.17 -18.13 2.91
C LEU A 702 9.64 -19.59 2.82
N ARG A 703 10.94 -19.88 2.97
CA ARG A 703 11.45 -21.26 3.01
C ARG A 703 11.04 -21.96 4.30
N VAL A 704 11.16 -21.29 5.44
CA VAL A 704 10.71 -21.81 6.75
C VAL A 704 9.21 -22.06 6.73
N HIS A 705 8.41 -21.11 6.23
CA HIS A 705 6.95 -21.29 6.10
C HIS A 705 6.59 -22.49 5.24
N LYS A 706 7.15 -22.61 4.02
CA LYS A 706 6.83 -23.71 3.10
C LYS A 706 7.27 -25.07 3.62
N LEU A 707 8.35 -25.14 4.41
CA LEU A 707 8.78 -26.36 5.08
C LEU A 707 7.77 -26.78 6.16
N ALA A 708 7.39 -25.87 7.05
CA ALA A 708 6.37 -26.14 8.09
C ALA A 708 5.01 -26.52 7.47
N GLU A 709 4.57 -25.81 6.43
CA GLU A 709 3.35 -26.11 5.67
C GLU A 709 3.37 -27.52 5.05
N ALA A 710 4.51 -27.96 4.51
CA ALA A 710 4.69 -29.31 3.98
C ALA A 710 4.72 -30.38 5.10
N MET A 711 5.36 -30.09 6.23
CA MET A 711 5.41 -30.99 7.39
C MET A 711 4.01 -31.18 7.99
N ASN A 712 3.28 -30.09 8.22
CA ASN A 712 1.90 -30.12 8.70
C ASN A 712 0.96 -30.88 7.74
N ARG A 713 1.18 -30.80 6.42
CA ARG A 713 0.43 -31.61 5.44
C ARG A 713 0.78 -33.09 5.55
N LEU A 714 2.05 -33.45 5.71
CA LEU A 714 2.44 -34.86 5.91
C LEU A 714 1.86 -35.43 7.20
N GLU A 715 1.93 -34.68 8.30
CA GLU A 715 1.33 -35.03 9.59
C GLU A 715 -0.20 -35.21 9.48
N ALA A 716 -0.91 -34.28 8.82
CA ALA A 716 -2.34 -34.42 8.57
C ALA A 716 -2.67 -35.65 7.70
N SER A 717 -1.86 -35.95 6.69
CA SER A 717 -2.00 -37.18 5.88
C SER A 717 -1.72 -38.46 6.70
N ILE A 718 -0.80 -38.42 7.66
CA ILE A 718 -0.53 -39.55 8.58
C ILE A 718 -1.77 -39.82 9.46
N TYR A 719 -2.34 -38.78 10.09
CA TYR A 719 -3.56 -38.95 10.89
C TYR A 719 -4.76 -39.39 10.05
N ALA A 720 -4.93 -38.85 8.83
CA ALA A 720 -5.98 -39.29 7.91
C ALA A 720 -5.84 -40.76 7.50
N ALA A 721 -4.61 -41.22 7.23
CA ALA A 721 -4.32 -42.62 6.90
C ALA A 721 -4.52 -43.57 8.10
N ARG A 722 -4.22 -43.12 9.33
CA ARG A 722 -4.56 -43.87 10.56
C ARG A 722 -6.07 -44.00 10.75
N GLY A 723 -6.84 -42.95 10.46
CA GLY A 723 -8.31 -43.00 10.45
C GLY A 723 -8.85 -44.01 9.42
N LEU A 724 -8.38 -43.91 8.17
CA LEU A 724 -8.73 -44.82 7.09
C LEU A 724 -8.42 -46.29 7.45
N LEU A 725 -7.30 -46.57 8.10
CA LEU A 725 -6.90 -47.91 8.57
C LEU A 725 -7.76 -48.49 9.70
N ALA A 726 -8.72 -47.73 10.25
CA ALA A 726 -9.70 -48.18 11.23
C ALA A 726 -11.10 -48.42 10.63
N GLU A 727 -11.32 -48.16 9.34
CA GLU A 727 -12.60 -48.37 8.67
C GLU A 727 -12.79 -49.84 8.23
N GLU A 728 -13.96 -50.43 8.54
CA GLU A 728 -14.31 -51.81 8.16
C GLU A 728 -14.33 -52.02 6.63
N THR A 729 -14.71 -50.98 5.88
CA THR A 729 -14.64 -50.93 4.41
C THR A 729 -13.20 -51.13 3.92
N VAL A 730 -12.22 -50.53 4.59
CA VAL A 730 -10.80 -50.58 4.26
C VAL A 730 -10.19 -51.94 4.63
N GLU A 731 -10.68 -52.59 5.68
CA GLU A 731 -10.32 -53.98 5.97
C GLU A 731 -10.66 -54.93 4.82
N ARG A 732 -11.78 -54.68 4.11
CA ARG A 732 -12.23 -55.48 2.97
C ARG A 732 -11.49 -55.18 1.67
N VAL A 733 -11.15 -53.92 1.41
CA VAL A 733 -10.50 -53.52 0.15
C VAL A 733 -8.96 -53.52 0.18
N SER A 734 -8.33 -54.03 1.25
CA SER A 734 -6.87 -54.06 1.35
C SER A 734 -6.31 -55.33 1.98
N LEU A 735 -5.13 -55.73 1.53
CA LEU A 735 -4.42 -56.91 2.05
C LEU A 735 -3.88 -56.62 3.46
N PRO A 736 -3.91 -57.58 4.40
CA PRO A 736 -3.37 -57.40 5.75
C PRO A 736 -1.89 -56.97 5.74
N GLU A 737 -1.08 -57.53 4.85
CA GLU A 737 0.34 -57.17 4.68
C GLU A 737 0.53 -55.69 4.31
N THR A 738 -0.29 -55.17 3.39
CA THR A 738 -0.27 -53.75 3.00
C THR A 738 -0.70 -52.84 4.15
N ARG A 739 -1.65 -53.27 4.99
CA ARG A 739 -2.09 -52.52 6.17
C ARG A 739 -1.01 -52.48 7.26
N GLU A 740 -0.31 -53.59 7.50
CA GLU A 740 0.80 -53.65 8.45
C GLU A 740 2.02 -52.86 7.99
N GLU A 741 2.37 -52.90 6.70
CA GLU A 741 3.49 -52.09 6.18
C GLU A 741 3.14 -50.59 6.19
N LEU A 742 1.90 -50.22 5.87
CA LEU A 742 1.44 -48.84 6.01
C LEU A 742 1.47 -48.37 7.47
N ARG A 743 1.12 -49.21 8.46
CA ARG A 743 1.23 -48.87 9.90
C ARG A 743 2.68 -48.53 10.28
N LYS A 744 3.64 -49.37 9.90
CA LYS A 744 5.08 -49.11 10.12
C LYS A 744 5.55 -47.84 9.42
N GLN A 745 5.11 -47.61 8.18
CA GLN A 745 5.45 -46.38 7.45
C GLN A 745 4.90 -45.14 8.19
N LEU A 746 3.66 -45.18 8.68
CA LEU A 746 3.04 -44.07 9.40
C LEU A 746 3.77 -43.75 10.71
N GLU A 747 4.23 -44.76 11.45
CA GLU A 747 5.05 -44.59 12.65
C GLU A 747 6.44 -44.02 12.30
N ALA A 748 7.12 -44.55 11.29
CA ALA A 748 8.45 -44.09 10.87
C ALA A 748 8.45 -42.72 10.14
N ASP A 749 7.34 -42.34 9.50
CA ASP A 749 7.15 -41.00 8.93
C ASP A 749 6.79 -39.97 10.01
N GLU A 750 6.08 -40.37 11.08
CA GLU A 750 5.80 -39.52 12.25
C GLU A 750 7.06 -39.25 13.08
N GLU A 751 7.80 -40.28 13.50
CA GLU A 751 9.06 -40.11 14.24
C GLU A 751 10.05 -39.21 13.47
N TRP A 752 10.15 -39.43 12.15
CA TRP A 752 11.00 -38.64 11.26
C TRP A 752 10.60 -37.16 11.13
N ILE A 753 9.30 -36.81 11.26
CA ILE A 753 8.84 -35.40 11.26
C ILE A 753 9.47 -34.62 12.41
N TYR A 754 9.56 -35.23 13.59
CA TYR A 754 10.06 -34.58 14.79
C TYR A 754 11.59 -34.55 14.87
N ASP A 755 12.26 -35.61 14.41
CA ASP A 755 13.72 -35.74 14.52
C ASP A 755 14.51 -35.13 13.35
N SER A 756 14.12 -35.41 12.10
CA SER A 756 15.02 -35.24 10.93
C SER A 756 14.45 -34.39 9.79
N ALA A 757 13.13 -34.30 9.63
CA ALA A 757 12.48 -33.62 8.52
C ALA A 757 12.92 -32.16 8.33
N LYS A 758 13.19 -31.45 9.43
CA LYS A 758 13.66 -30.06 9.38
C LYS A 758 15.06 -29.92 8.76
N ALA A 759 15.94 -30.88 9.01
CA ALA A 759 17.32 -30.89 8.50
C ALA A 759 17.41 -31.40 7.05
N GLU A 760 16.60 -32.38 6.68
CA GLU A 760 16.51 -32.88 5.29
C GLU A 760 15.74 -31.93 4.37
N GLY A 761 14.77 -31.18 4.92
CA GLY A 761 14.08 -30.10 4.23
C GLY A 761 12.97 -30.54 3.27
N ILE A 762 12.41 -29.55 2.57
CA ILE A 762 11.08 -29.64 1.96
C ILE A 762 10.93 -30.72 0.87
N GLU A 763 11.98 -31.03 0.11
CA GLU A 763 11.91 -32.07 -0.93
C GLU A 763 11.89 -33.49 -0.34
N ALA A 764 12.48 -33.72 0.84
CA ALA A 764 12.36 -34.99 1.55
C ALA A 764 10.94 -35.17 2.10
N VAL A 765 10.36 -34.10 2.68
CA VAL A 765 8.96 -34.10 3.18
C VAL A 765 7.98 -34.40 2.05
N LYS A 766 8.13 -33.72 0.88
CA LYS A 766 7.34 -34.02 -0.32
C LYS A 766 7.50 -35.46 -0.81
N LYS A 767 8.71 -36.03 -0.76
CA LYS A 767 8.97 -37.40 -1.18
C LYS A 767 8.23 -38.42 -0.30
N LYS A 768 8.25 -38.25 1.02
CA LYS A 768 7.48 -39.07 1.97
C LYS A 768 5.97 -38.89 1.77
N LEU A 769 5.50 -37.66 1.57
CA LEU A 769 4.10 -37.37 1.25
C LEU A 769 3.61 -38.09 -0.01
N VAL A 770 4.38 -38.05 -1.11
CA VAL A 770 4.03 -38.76 -2.36
C VAL A 770 4.08 -40.28 -2.16
N ALA A 771 5.01 -40.81 -1.38
CA ALA A 771 5.06 -42.23 -1.04
C ALA A 771 3.80 -42.66 -0.27
N LEU A 772 3.43 -41.93 0.78
CA LEU A 772 2.22 -42.17 1.57
C LEU A 772 0.95 -42.06 0.72
N GLU A 773 0.79 -40.98 -0.06
CA GLU A 773 -0.36 -40.77 -0.95
C GLU A 773 -0.49 -41.91 -1.99
N SER A 774 0.62 -42.50 -2.44
CA SER A 774 0.61 -43.62 -3.41
C SER A 774 0.01 -44.93 -2.87
N VAL A 775 0.02 -45.14 -1.54
CA VAL A 775 -0.56 -46.32 -0.89
C VAL A 775 -1.99 -46.03 -0.42
N VAL A 776 -2.20 -44.84 0.17
CA VAL A 776 -3.46 -44.43 0.81
C VAL A 776 -4.56 -44.16 -0.22
N GLU A 777 -4.26 -43.43 -1.30
CA GLU A 777 -5.27 -42.98 -2.26
C GLU A 777 -5.95 -44.14 -3.03
N PRO A 778 -5.24 -45.22 -3.46
CA PRO A 778 -5.90 -46.40 -4.02
C PRO A 778 -6.75 -47.18 -3.00
N MET A 779 -6.35 -47.23 -1.72
CA MET A 779 -7.16 -47.86 -0.66
C MET A 779 -8.47 -47.09 -0.45
N LYS A 780 -8.37 -45.77 -0.28
CA LYS A 780 -9.50 -44.86 -0.14
C LYS A 780 -10.49 -44.96 -1.30
N LYS A 781 -10.01 -44.91 -2.55
CA LYS A 781 -10.87 -45.01 -3.75
C LYS A 781 -11.63 -46.33 -3.83
N ARG A 782 -11.00 -47.46 -3.49
CA ARG A 782 -11.69 -48.76 -3.46
C ARG A 782 -12.74 -48.81 -2.36
N ALA A 783 -12.50 -48.22 -1.19
CA ALA A 783 -13.48 -48.13 -0.10
C ALA A 783 -14.69 -47.24 -0.48
N GLU A 784 -14.44 -46.04 -1.01
CA GLU A 784 -15.50 -45.12 -1.48
C GLU A 784 -16.37 -45.76 -2.58
N GLU A 785 -15.77 -46.44 -3.56
CA GLU A 785 -16.51 -47.16 -4.60
C GLU A 785 -17.18 -48.44 -4.05
N LEU A 786 -16.66 -49.10 -3.01
CA LEU A 786 -17.33 -50.24 -2.38
C LEU A 786 -18.67 -49.86 -1.75
N GLU A 787 -18.72 -48.74 -1.01
CA GLU A 787 -19.99 -48.23 -0.46
C GLU A 787 -20.92 -47.66 -1.53
N ALA A 788 -20.36 -47.03 -2.57
CA ALA A 788 -21.14 -46.23 -3.50
C ALA A 788 -21.66 -47.00 -4.72
N ARG A 789 -21.00 -48.09 -5.15
CA ARG A 789 -21.42 -48.91 -6.30
C ARG A 789 -22.81 -49.54 -6.14
N PRO A 790 -23.24 -50.11 -4.99
CA PRO A 790 -24.59 -50.67 -4.85
C PRO A 790 -25.72 -49.68 -5.19
N LYS A 791 -25.60 -48.43 -4.72
CA LYS A 791 -26.55 -47.34 -5.00
C LYS A 791 -26.44 -46.79 -6.44
N ALA A 792 -25.34 -47.08 -7.15
CA ALA A 792 -25.19 -46.78 -8.57
C ALA A 792 -25.79 -47.90 -9.45
N ILE A 793 -25.63 -49.17 -9.04
CA ILE A 793 -26.23 -50.35 -9.68
C ILE A 793 -27.76 -50.22 -9.69
N GLU A 794 -28.37 -50.00 -8.51
CA GLU A 794 -29.82 -49.78 -8.36
C GLU A 794 -30.34 -48.68 -9.29
N LYS A 795 -29.60 -47.57 -9.42
CA LYS A 795 -29.95 -46.45 -10.30
C LYS A 795 -29.84 -46.78 -11.78
N MET A 796 -28.90 -47.63 -12.19
CA MET A 796 -28.77 -48.09 -13.57
C MET A 796 -29.90 -49.06 -13.94
N GLU A 797 -30.14 -50.07 -13.11
CA GLU A 797 -31.20 -51.05 -13.31
C GLU A 797 -32.57 -50.36 -13.37
N LYS A 798 -32.83 -49.42 -12.44
CA LYS A 798 -34.03 -48.58 -12.49
C LYS A 798 -34.09 -47.71 -13.74
N ALA A 799 -33.00 -47.08 -14.17
CA ALA A 799 -33.00 -46.25 -15.38
C ALA A 799 -33.29 -47.05 -16.65
N LEU A 800 -32.85 -48.31 -16.74
CA LEU A 800 -33.15 -49.22 -17.85
C LEU A 800 -34.62 -49.68 -17.84
N VAL A 801 -35.21 -49.92 -16.68
CA VAL A 801 -36.66 -50.22 -16.54
C VAL A 801 -37.53 -48.99 -16.84
N ASP A 802 -37.18 -47.84 -16.27
CA ASP A 802 -37.86 -46.56 -16.51
C ASP A 802 -37.78 -46.14 -17.99
N LEU A 803 -36.67 -46.45 -18.68
CA LEU A 803 -36.49 -46.24 -20.12
C LEU A 803 -37.52 -47.03 -20.94
N VAL A 804 -37.68 -48.33 -20.70
CA VAL A 804 -38.65 -49.17 -21.44
C VAL A 804 -40.07 -48.66 -21.21
N SER A 805 -40.46 -48.44 -19.94
CA SER A 805 -41.80 -47.91 -19.61
C SER A 805 -42.05 -46.52 -20.22
N ARG A 806 -41.05 -45.64 -20.25
CA ARG A 806 -41.17 -44.31 -20.84
C ARG A 806 -41.28 -44.37 -22.37
N LEU A 807 -40.57 -45.28 -23.05
CA LEU A 807 -40.72 -45.48 -24.50
C LEU A 807 -42.13 -45.96 -24.86
N GLU A 808 -42.71 -46.90 -24.10
CA GLU A 808 -44.12 -47.33 -24.28
C GLU A 808 -45.11 -46.19 -24.03
N GLN A 809 -44.88 -45.38 -22.98
CA GLN A 809 -45.70 -44.20 -22.70
C GLN A 809 -45.57 -43.10 -23.76
N ILE A 810 -44.41 -42.96 -24.42
CA ILE A 810 -44.24 -42.03 -25.54
C ILE A 810 -44.96 -42.59 -26.78
N ALA A 811 -44.79 -43.86 -27.12
CA ALA A 811 -45.49 -44.49 -28.24
C ALA A 811 -47.02 -44.36 -28.13
N THR A 812 -47.57 -44.55 -26.93
CA THR A 812 -49.02 -44.45 -26.68
C THR A 812 -49.55 -43.02 -26.56
N LYS A 813 -48.85 -42.13 -25.84
CA LYS A 813 -49.34 -40.75 -25.55
C LYS A 813 -48.90 -39.71 -26.59
N ARG A 814 -47.90 -40.02 -27.42
CA ARG A 814 -47.27 -39.11 -28.39
C ARG A 814 -47.08 -39.77 -29.78
N PRO A 815 -48.16 -40.20 -30.45
CA PRO A 815 -48.10 -40.95 -31.73
C PRO A 815 -47.54 -40.15 -32.92
N TRP A 816 -47.04 -38.93 -32.70
CA TRP A 816 -46.30 -38.13 -33.69
C TRP A 816 -44.77 -38.29 -33.58
N VAL A 817 -44.28 -38.99 -32.56
CA VAL A 817 -42.89 -39.48 -32.53
C VAL A 817 -42.82 -40.69 -33.44
N SER A 818 -41.98 -40.65 -34.48
CA SER A 818 -41.85 -41.77 -35.42
C SER A 818 -41.28 -43.02 -34.74
N GLU A 819 -41.80 -44.20 -35.10
CA GLU A 819 -41.32 -45.46 -34.53
C GLU A 819 -39.83 -45.71 -34.82
N GLU A 820 -39.29 -45.15 -35.90
CA GLU A 820 -37.85 -45.11 -36.18
C GLU A 820 -37.03 -44.44 -35.06
N LYS A 821 -37.53 -43.35 -34.48
CA LYS A 821 -36.87 -42.64 -33.36
C LYS A 821 -37.06 -43.40 -32.04
N LEU A 822 -38.22 -44.01 -31.83
CA LEU A 822 -38.46 -44.90 -30.68
C LEU A 822 -37.55 -46.13 -30.75
N ALA A 823 -37.42 -46.76 -31.92
CA ALA A 823 -36.53 -47.88 -32.17
C ALA A 823 -35.05 -47.50 -32.02
N SER A 824 -34.63 -46.31 -32.46
CA SER A 824 -33.27 -45.80 -32.27
C SER A 824 -32.90 -45.65 -30.79
N VAL A 825 -33.77 -45.06 -29.97
CA VAL A 825 -33.53 -44.93 -28.52
C VAL A 825 -33.70 -46.28 -27.79
N ARG A 826 -34.57 -47.17 -28.28
CA ARG A 826 -34.71 -48.56 -27.79
C ARG A 826 -33.44 -49.38 -28.04
N ALA A 827 -32.84 -49.26 -29.23
CA ALA A 827 -31.56 -49.90 -29.57
C ALA A 827 -30.42 -49.36 -28.70
N PHE A 828 -30.29 -48.03 -28.56
CA PHE A 828 -29.31 -47.43 -27.63
C PHE A 828 -29.50 -47.92 -26.18
N GLY A 829 -30.74 -48.12 -25.74
CA GLY A 829 -31.05 -48.75 -24.45
C GLY A 829 -30.57 -50.19 -24.34
N GLN A 830 -30.70 -50.98 -25.41
CA GLN A 830 -30.21 -52.36 -25.49
C GLN A 830 -28.68 -52.43 -25.53
N ASP A 831 -28.01 -51.52 -26.23
CA ASP A 831 -26.55 -51.40 -26.25
C ASP A 831 -26.01 -51.09 -24.84
N VAL A 832 -26.67 -50.18 -24.11
CA VAL A 832 -26.31 -49.83 -22.71
C VAL A 832 -26.63 -50.98 -21.74
N ASP A 833 -27.74 -51.71 -21.91
CA ASP A 833 -28.03 -52.91 -21.09
C ASP A 833 -27.00 -54.03 -21.34
N ALA A 834 -26.60 -54.27 -22.60
CA ALA A 834 -25.57 -55.25 -22.95
C ALA A 834 -24.21 -54.88 -22.33
N TRP A 835 -23.76 -53.64 -22.50
CA TRP A 835 -22.57 -53.09 -21.86
C TRP A 835 -22.64 -53.18 -20.32
N TRP A 836 -23.82 -52.91 -19.75
CA TRP A 836 -24.01 -52.94 -18.30
C TRP A 836 -23.90 -54.36 -17.74
N ARG A 837 -24.50 -55.35 -18.41
CA ARG A 837 -24.36 -56.77 -18.06
C ARG A 837 -22.91 -57.25 -18.15
N GLU A 838 -22.19 -56.86 -19.21
CA GLU A 838 -20.76 -57.16 -19.37
C GLU A 838 -19.92 -56.57 -18.22
N LYS A 839 -20.14 -55.28 -17.90
CA LYS A 839 -19.47 -54.59 -16.78
C LYS A 839 -19.81 -55.22 -15.43
N LEU A 840 -21.06 -55.60 -15.18
CA LEU A 840 -21.51 -56.22 -13.94
C LEU A 840 -20.89 -57.63 -13.76
N ALA A 841 -20.94 -58.47 -14.80
CA ALA A 841 -20.34 -59.80 -14.77
C ALA A 841 -18.82 -59.74 -14.60
N SER A 842 -18.15 -58.83 -15.31
CA SER A 842 -16.72 -58.58 -15.15
C SER A 842 -16.38 -58.14 -13.72
N GLN A 843 -17.18 -57.25 -13.12
CA GLN A 843 -16.99 -56.82 -11.74
C GLN A 843 -17.21 -57.93 -10.71
N GLN A 844 -18.10 -58.89 -10.96
CA GLN A 844 -18.30 -60.06 -10.09
C GLN A 844 -17.10 -61.02 -10.10
N SER A 845 -16.23 -60.97 -11.12
CA SER A 845 -15.00 -61.77 -11.19
C SER A 845 -13.79 -61.14 -10.48
N LYS A 846 -13.89 -59.88 -10.03
CA LYS A 846 -12.81 -59.17 -9.32
C LYS A 846 -12.94 -59.27 -7.80
N LEU A 847 -11.80 -59.26 -7.12
CA LEU A 847 -11.72 -59.10 -5.67
C LEU A 847 -12.00 -57.64 -5.25
N ASP A 848 -12.55 -57.44 -4.04
CA ASP A 848 -12.67 -56.10 -3.42
C ASP A 848 -11.31 -55.40 -3.23
N THR A 849 -10.21 -56.16 -3.25
CA THR A 849 -8.84 -55.65 -3.20
C THR A 849 -8.30 -55.15 -4.55
N GLU A 850 -9.01 -55.33 -5.66
CA GLU A 850 -8.59 -54.83 -6.97
C GLU A 850 -9.33 -53.54 -7.37
N ASP A 851 -8.75 -52.76 -8.29
CA ASP A 851 -9.43 -51.60 -8.86
C ASP A 851 -10.72 -52.02 -9.59
N PRO A 852 -11.85 -51.32 -9.36
CA PRO A 852 -13.15 -51.74 -9.88
C PRO A 852 -13.23 -51.64 -11.41
N VAL A 853 -14.06 -52.49 -12.02
CA VAL A 853 -14.24 -52.56 -13.50
C VAL A 853 -15.06 -51.38 -14.03
N PHE A 854 -15.86 -50.75 -13.15
CA PHE A 854 -16.56 -49.50 -13.41
C PHE A 854 -16.59 -48.64 -12.14
N THR A 855 -16.71 -47.32 -12.33
CA THR A 855 -16.91 -46.36 -11.23
C THR A 855 -18.37 -45.91 -11.15
N LYS A 856 -18.81 -45.46 -9.97
CA LYS A 856 -20.08 -44.73 -9.80
C LYS A 856 -20.21 -43.57 -10.79
N ALA A 857 -19.11 -42.88 -11.11
CA ALA A 857 -19.10 -41.77 -12.06
C ALA A 857 -19.45 -42.23 -13.49
N GLU A 858 -18.84 -43.32 -13.96
CA GLU A 858 -19.12 -43.94 -15.27
C GLU A 858 -20.59 -44.40 -15.38
N VAL A 859 -21.11 -45.05 -14.34
CA VAL A 859 -22.50 -45.52 -14.27
C VAL A 859 -23.50 -44.36 -14.27
N LEU A 860 -23.27 -43.32 -13.45
CA LEU A 860 -24.16 -42.15 -13.40
C LEU A 860 -24.11 -41.30 -14.67
N ALA A 861 -22.98 -41.28 -15.39
CA ALA A 861 -22.91 -40.68 -16.72
C ALA A 861 -23.81 -41.42 -17.71
N LYS A 862 -23.77 -42.76 -17.73
CA LYS A 862 -24.65 -43.58 -18.59
C LYS A 862 -26.13 -43.45 -18.23
N VAL A 863 -26.49 -43.39 -16.95
CA VAL A 863 -27.87 -43.07 -16.51
C VAL A 863 -28.33 -41.70 -17.04
N LYS A 864 -27.45 -40.70 -17.04
CA LYS A 864 -27.74 -39.36 -17.57
C LYS A 864 -27.91 -39.36 -19.09
N GLU A 865 -27.12 -40.15 -19.83
CA GLU A 865 -27.29 -40.34 -21.27
C GLU A 865 -28.66 -40.97 -21.62
N LEU A 866 -29.05 -42.05 -20.95
CA LEU A 866 -30.37 -42.68 -21.12
C LEU A 866 -31.51 -41.68 -20.84
N GLY A 867 -31.44 -40.96 -19.72
CA GLY A 867 -32.42 -39.94 -19.35
C GLY A 867 -32.48 -38.77 -20.33
N ALA A 868 -31.36 -38.40 -20.96
CA ALA A 868 -31.32 -37.37 -22.00
C ALA A 868 -31.94 -37.86 -23.32
N ALA A 869 -31.68 -39.11 -23.72
CA ALA A 869 -32.27 -39.72 -24.92
C ALA A 869 -33.81 -39.79 -24.84
N VAL A 870 -34.36 -40.17 -23.67
CA VAL A 870 -35.81 -40.14 -23.45
C VAL A 870 -36.36 -38.71 -23.49
N LYS A 871 -35.71 -37.76 -22.83
CA LYS A 871 -36.14 -36.34 -22.86
C LYS A 871 -36.10 -35.74 -24.27
N ALA A 872 -35.16 -36.16 -25.11
CA ALA A 872 -35.11 -35.74 -26.51
C ALA A 872 -36.37 -36.16 -27.28
N LEU A 873 -36.94 -37.35 -27.01
CA LEU A 873 -38.22 -37.79 -27.56
C LEU A 873 -39.42 -37.06 -26.91
N GLU A 874 -39.40 -36.84 -25.60
CA GLU A 874 -40.43 -36.08 -24.88
C GLU A 874 -40.50 -34.59 -25.32
N ASN A 875 -39.43 -34.06 -25.90
CA ASN A 875 -39.37 -32.69 -26.40
C ASN A 875 -39.74 -32.55 -27.89
N ILE A 876 -40.10 -33.63 -28.59
CA ILE A 876 -40.57 -33.55 -29.99
C ILE A 876 -41.98 -32.92 -30.01
N PRO A 877 -42.16 -31.74 -30.63
CA PRO A 877 -43.46 -31.07 -30.69
C PRO A 877 -44.43 -31.81 -31.61
N ARG A 878 -45.73 -31.66 -31.34
CA ARG A 878 -46.80 -32.22 -32.16
C ARG A 878 -46.89 -31.47 -33.50
N PRO A 879 -46.92 -32.15 -34.66
CA PRO A 879 -47.13 -31.51 -35.96
C PRO A 879 -48.48 -30.76 -36.00
N THR A 880 -48.46 -29.52 -36.48
CA THR A 880 -49.65 -28.76 -36.82
C THR A 880 -50.20 -29.23 -38.18
N THR A 881 -51.50 -29.50 -38.23
CA THR A 881 -52.17 -30.03 -39.43
C THR A 881 -52.63 -28.91 -40.36
N THR A 882 -52.10 -28.88 -41.58
CA THR A 882 -52.57 -27.97 -42.64
C THR A 882 -53.53 -28.71 -43.57
N THR A 883 -54.83 -28.42 -43.50
CA THR A 883 -55.84 -28.96 -44.41
C THR A 883 -55.97 -28.09 -45.67
N THR A 884 -55.73 -28.68 -46.84
CA THR A 884 -56.09 -28.10 -48.14
C THR A 884 -57.39 -28.71 -48.65
N THR A 885 -58.52 -28.10 -48.30
CA THR A 885 -59.84 -28.42 -48.88
C THR A 885 -60.20 -27.42 -49.97
N SER A 886 -60.70 -27.92 -51.10
CA SER A 886 -61.23 -27.11 -52.21
C SER A 886 -62.49 -26.31 -51.80
N PRO A 887 -62.81 -25.18 -52.46
CA PRO A 887 -63.64 -24.12 -51.86
C PRO A 887 -65.13 -24.13 -52.23
N GLY A 888 -65.94 -23.53 -51.35
CA GLY A 888 -67.36 -23.18 -51.54
C GLY A 888 -68.24 -23.65 -50.37
N GLU A 889 -69.09 -22.84 -49.73
CA GLU A 889 -69.35 -21.39 -49.80
C GLU A 889 -69.82 -20.92 -48.39
N GLY A 890 -69.71 -19.64 -48.01
CA GLY A 890 -70.34 -19.15 -46.76
C GLY A 890 -69.73 -17.90 -46.08
N LYS A 891 -70.34 -16.75 -46.33
CA LYS A 891 -70.10 -15.39 -45.78
C LYS A 891 -70.00 -15.30 -44.23
N GLU A 892 -69.02 -14.56 -43.65
CA GLU A 892 -68.96 -13.10 -43.31
C GLU A 892 -69.79 -12.67 -42.05
N PRO A 893 -69.46 -11.56 -41.35
CA PRO A 893 -68.13 -11.12 -40.84
C PRO A 893 -68.16 -10.46 -39.42
N GLY A 894 -67.00 -10.06 -38.89
CA GLY A 894 -66.85 -9.10 -37.77
C GLY A 894 -66.26 -9.69 -36.46
N GLU A 895 -65.47 -8.97 -35.64
CA GLU A 895 -64.86 -7.64 -35.80
C GLU A 895 -63.54 -7.52 -34.99
N GLN A 896 -62.72 -6.50 -35.30
CA GLN A 896 -61.76 -5.73 -34.45
C GLN A 896 -61.19 -6.37 -33.15
N LYS A 897 -59.92 -6.27 -32.73
CA LYS A 897 -58.61 -5.75 -33.18
C LYS A 897 -57.67 -5.82 -31.93
N GLN A 898 -56.36 -5.97 -32.13
CA GLN A 898 -55.21 -5.28 -31.46
C GLN A 898 -55.33 -4.75 -30.00
N GLU A 899 -54.31 -4.81 -29.12
CA GLU A 899 -52.90 -5.25 -29.22
C GLU A 899 -52.22 -5.40 -27.83
N GLU A 900 -51.06 -6.09 -27.78
CA GLU A 900 -50.01 -6.10 -26.73
C GLU A 900 -50.32 -6.34 -25.23
N LYS A 901 -49.42 -7.13 -24.59
CA LYS A 901 -49.33 -7.47 -23.14
C LYS A 901 -50.53 -8.30 -22.66
N THR A 902 -50.45 -9.12 -21.61
CA THR A 902 -49.50 -9.33 -20.50
C THR A 902 -49.21 -10.86 -20.46
N GLU A 903 -48.03 -11.39 -20.12
CA GLU A 903 -47.53 -11.67 -18.75
C GLU A 903 -48.56 -12.39 -17.83
N GLU A 904 -48.06 -13.20 -16.88
CA GLU A 904 -48.78 -13.62 -15.66
C GLU A 904 -50.12 -14.40 -15.81
N LYS A 905 -50.04 -15.67 -16.26
CA LYS A 905 -50.59 -16.83 -15.48
C LYS A 905 -50.14 -18.20 -15.97
N LYS A 906 -50.14 -19.18 -15.05
CA LYS A 906 -49.77 -20.61 -15.22
C LYS A 906 -48.31 -20.94 -15.53
N GLN A 907 -47.47 -19.92 -15.69
CA GLN A 907 -46.02 -20.05 -15.44
C GLN A 907 -45.62 -19.49 -14.06
N GLU A 908 -46.57 -18.91 -13.32
CA GLU A 908 -46.47 -18.59 -11.89
C GLU A 908 -46.69 -19.84 -11.02
N GLU A 909 -47.82 -20.54 -11.18
CA GLU A 909 -48.24 -21.70 -10.36
C GLU A 909 -47.20 -22.84 -10.22
N LYS A 910 -46.16 -22.88 -11.05
CA LYS A 910 -45.05 -23.85 -10.94
C LYS A 910 -43.66 -23.28 -10.67
N ASN A 911 -43.55 -21.96 -10.59
CA ASN A 911 -42.43 -21.29 -9.93
C ASN A 911 -42.78 -20.97 -8.46
N GLU A 912 -44.06 -20.90 -8.10
CA GLU A 912 -44.54 -20.76 -6.72
C GLU A 912 -44.26 -22.03 -5.89
N GLU A 913 -44.61 -23.24 -6.36
CA GLU A 913 -44.24 -24.50 -5.68
C GLU A 913 -42.74 -24.55 -5.34
N LYS A 914 -41.87 -24.18 -6.29
CA LYS A 914 -40.41 -24.15 -6.07
C LYS A 914 -39.94 -23.05 -5.12
N LYS A 915 -40.55 -21.86 -5.16
CA LYS A 915 -40.24 -20.78 -4.22
C LYS A 915 -40.77 -21.07 -2.81
N GLU A 916 -41.80 -21.89 -2.64
CA GLU A 916 -42.22 -22.36 -1.31
C GLU A 916 -41.34 -23.50 -0.79
N GLU A 917 -40.78 -24.38 -1.64
CA GLU A 917 -39.76 -25.34 -1.21
C GLU A 917 -38.46 -24.64 -0.76
N GLU A 918 -37.84 -23.81 -1.61
CA GLU A 918 -36.57 -23.11 -1.30
C GLU A 918 -36.70 -22.23 -0.03
N LYS A 919 -37.84 -21.53 0.13
CA LYS A 919 -38.12 -20.67 1.28
C LYS A 919 -38.51 -21.43 2.57
N ASN A 920 -38.72 -22.74 2.49
CA ASN A 920 -38.83 -23.64 3.65
C ASN A 920 -37.49 -24.33 3.99
N GLU A 921 -36.50 -24.31 3.08
CA GLU A 921 -35.12 -24.68 3.39
C GLU A 921 -34.35 -23.51 4.04
N GLU A 922 -34.42 -22.28 3.49
CA GLU A 922 -33.84 -21.09 4.14
C GLU A 922 -34.35 -20.91 5.58
N LYS A 923 -35.66 -21.08 5.82
CA LYS A 923 -36.27 -21.01 7.16
C LYS A 923 -35.92 -22.16 8.10
N LYS A 924 -35.36 -23.27 7.59
CA LYS A 924 -34.75 -24.30 8.42
C LYS A 924 -33.33 -23.93 8.78
N GLU A 925 -32.56 -23.38 7.84
CA GLU A 925 -31.18 -22.97 8.09
C GLU A 925 -31.10 -21.77 9.05
N GLU A 926 -31.91 -20.72 8.86
CA GLU A 926 -32.05 -19.60 9.83
C GLU A 926 -32.38 -20.12 11.23
N LYS A 927 -33.29 -21.10 11.34
CA LYS A 927 -33.71 -21.64 12.64
C LYS A 927 -32.63 -22.53 13.29
N VAL A 928 -31.83 -23.25 12.50
CA VAL A 928 -30.68 -24.00 13.02
C VAL A 928 -29.55 -23.05 13.44
N GLU A 929 -29.30 -21.95 12.74
CA GLU A 929 -28.38 -20.90 13.22
C GLU A 929 -28.90 -20.22 14.50
N GLU A 930 -30.20 -19.96 14.61
CA GLU A 930 -30.82 -19.37 15.81
C GLU A 930 -30.76 -20.33 17.01
N GLU A 931 -30.99 -21.64 16.80
CA GLU A 931 -30.79 -22.67 17.82
C GLU A 931 -29.29 -22.88 18.16
N HIS A 932 -28.35 -22.59 17.25
CA HIS A 932 -26.91 -22.60 17.56
C HIS A 932 -26.48 -21.37 18.38
N LYS A 933 -26.93 -20.16 18.01
CA LYS A 933 -26.66 -18.92 18.76
C LYS A 933 -27.19 -18.98 20.19
N ASN A 934 -28.45 -19.39 20.37
CA ASN A 934 -29.05 -19.57 21.71
C ASN A 934 -28.37 -20.68 22.55
N ARG A 935 -27.40 -21.41 21.98
CA ARG A 935 -26.60 -22.44 22.65
C ARG A 935 -25.12 -22.04 22.84
N GLU A 936 -24.71 -20.90 22.30
CA GLU A 936 -23.41 -20.25 22.57
C GLU A 936 -23.55 -19.04 23.52
N GLU A 937 -24.76 -18.50 23.71
CA GLU A 937 -25.10 -17.47 24.71
C GLU A 937 -25.66 -18.05 26.05
N LEU A 938 -25.36 -19.32 26.39
CA LEU A 938 -25.92 -20.04 27.55
C LEU A 938 -24.86 -20.79 28.39
#